data_AF-A0AAQ1F2M0-F1
#
_entry.id   AF-A0AAQ1F2M0-F1
#
_cell.length_a   1.000
_cell.length_b   1.000
_cell.length_c   1.000
_cell.angle_alpha   90.00
_cell.angle_beta   90.00
_cell.angle_gamma   90.00
#
_symmetry.space_group_name_H-M   'P 1'
#
loop_
_entity.id
_entity.type
_entity.pdbx_description
1 polymer ?
#
loop_
_entity_poly.entity_id
_entity_poly.type
_entity_poly.pdbx_seq_one_letter_code
_entity_poly.pdbx_strand_id
1 'polypeptide(L)'
;MSSRGLSTTCSPESLVESYLRKPVAVRTALFDFETYTRRAAAAGTSPQAEQRGALVHWATVGIRAGVNPTTEFDADAYLHENPDVAATGVDAFEHYVLHGFFEGRNAPGMSATKPGSLPRAKLSFRFKRDRTIPNAFLAAMPSASMASDFYNRVVAPLRLTLPTFGEPEAAILVALYEPMFAPSSKLPASASREQHLEHFLMHGLWHNQAPSPLFDPDSYGEMASEAGISMDGKIPALLHWLAIGRERIETPTWRFDEVFYAAEYPDLASYSGTMFEHYVRNGLWEGRRPNRFFDPAWYVERANGEPGLPAYYHYLMHGIDQGFWPSRIVTAQASRRPTRLTLDDYDRALKASRGLALAVGPDAARMAISIFSPLPDEIGNSWDSFIAFLNQSAQGEDYEGVFFSPSVYRAESKDGGFELSNDDSAFAHFLEVGRLRRINTNKAFDEGAYLERYPDLTSWNAWLFEHFLSHGIFEGRASNELPMLALAPALADKDVPLEGVNWQNYFRRALTLSDRIYSRAQLAARSFLNPVIHKQVARALTMEPLVGPLKTFHQLLAPPTHDVVADRLLELTKRISTQSYDSVVCIPWLRTGGADLVACLLAASLRRIYPNESILMLQTDHPAVDRIEWKPSDVNLVDVSDIMRSVDAPTAERLLNTILAGLAPKRVVNVNSNLCWRVFRRFGKRLKDRTDLFGYLFCWDRTPEGAWAGYPSDFYAETANNLAGILTDTQYLKDQLTQIYTPPADLEDRIYPIYTPLAKNVAPPDPVSTFGSGQPPNVRPLVLWAGRLDRQKRFDLAIEIAKAMPDVDFRAWGKALLDEGPDLSTLPKNMTLKESFTGYDELGLEAADAWLFTSEWEGLPTLLIELGARGVPIVASAVGGVPELITPETGWPVHDVESVQTYVAALRSAIASPNRRSAEGAALRDMVAQRHSQAAYDHRLRSILEGSKQ
;
A
#
# COMPACT_ATOMS: atom_id res chain seq x y z
N MET A 1 -9.33 46.94 1.88
CA MET A 1 -8.46 47.06 0.70
C MET A 1 -8.00 45.64 0.36
N SER A 2 -8.36 45.00 -0.75
CA SER A 2 -8.59 45.46 -2.12
C SER A 2 -10.03 45.37 -2.60
N SER A 3 -10.57 46.50 -3.03
CA SER A 3 -11.71 46.62 -3.93
C SER A 3 -11.37 46.01 -5.30
N ARG A 4 -11.91 44.84 -5.64
CA ARG A 4 -12.09 44.47 -7.05
C ARG A 4 -13.44 45.03 -7.46
N GLY A 5 -13.43 46.08 -8.27
CA GLY A 5 -14.64 46.66 -8.83
C GLY A 5 -15.42 45.60 -9.60
N LEU A 6 -16.66 45.36 -9.20
CA LEU A 6 -17.66 44.72 -10.03
C LEU A 6 -18.01 45.69 -11.16
N SER A 7 -17.20 45.70 -12.21
CA SER A 7 -17.55 46.33 -13.48
C SER A 7 -17.78 45.25 -14.51
N THR A 8 -19.07 44.97 -14.70
CA THR A 8 -19.77 44.86 -15.99
C THR A 8 -19.45 43.68 -16.91
N THR A 9 -20.44 42.80 -16.98
CA THR A 9 -20.77 41.76 -17.98
C THR A 9 -20.00 40.45 -17.88
N CYS A 10 -20.60 39.50 -17.15
CA CYS A 10 -20.30 38.08 -17.25
C CYS A 10 -20.63 37.60 -18.68
N SER A 11 -19.86 36.67 -19.24
CA SER A 11 -20.21 36.15 -20.57
C SER A 11 -21.54 35.39 -20.48
N PRO A 12 -22.41 35.49 -21.51
CA PRO A 12 -23.67 34.74 -21.50
C PRO A 12 -23.48 33.24 -21.34
N GLU A 13 -22.37 32.68 -21.84
CA GLU A 13 -22.03 31.27 -21.60
C GLU A 13 -21.71 31.00 -20.14
N SER A 14 -20.96 31.88 -19.47
CA SER A 14 -20.63 31.72 -18.05
C SER A 14 -21.87 31.77 -17.16
N LEU A 15 -22.84 32.63 -17.48
CA LEU A 15 -24.10 32.72 -16.74
C LEU A 15 -24.97 31.48 -16.97
N VAL A 16 -25.06 31.00 -18.23
CA VAL A 16 -25.76 29.76 -18.59
C VAL A 16 -25.13 28.54 -17.91
N GLU A 17 -23.80 28.44 -17.89
CA GLU A 17 -23.10 27.36 -17.20
C GLU A 17 -23.31 27.42 -15.69
N SER A 18 -23.21 28.60 -15.08
CA SER A 18 -23.45 28.77 -13.65
C SER A 18 -24.88 28.36 -13.27
N TYR A 19 -25.87 28.72 -14.08
CA TYR A 19 -27.24 28.26 -13.95
C TYR A 19 -27.36 26.72 -14.09
N LEU A 20 -26.73 26.13 -15.11
CA LEU A 20 -26.80 24.69 -15.35
C LEU A 20 -26.13 23.85 -14.25
N ARG A 21 -25.18 24.41 -13.49
CA ARG A 21 -24.54 23.74 -12.36
C ARG A 21 -25.42 23.68 -11.10
N LYS A 22 -26.55 24.40 -11.04
CA LYS A 22 -27.45 24.36 -9.88
C LYS A 22 -28.31 23.09 -9.85
N PRO A 23 -28.79 22.65 -8.66
CA PRO A 23 -29.70 21.51 -8.55
C PRO A 23 -30.93 21.65 -9.46
N VAL A 24 -31.47 20.54 -9.98
CA VAL A 24 -32.62 20.53 -10.91
C VAL A 24 -33.81 21.33 -10.35
N ALA A 25 -34.17 21.12 -9.08
CA ALA A 25 -35.29 21.80 -8.42
C ALA A 25 -35.13 23.33 -8.38
N VAL A 26 -33.89 23.80 -8.21
CA VAL A 26 -33.55 25.23 -8.19
C VAL A 26 -33.59 25.80 -9.61
N ARG A 27 -33.10 25.05 -10.61
CA ARG A 27 -33.19 25.45 -12.03
C ARG A 27 -34.64 25.60 -12.48
N THR A 28 -35.50 24.64 -12.20
CA THR A 28 -36.92 24.69 -12.58
C THR A 28 -37.70 25.82 -11.92
N ALA A 29 -37.30 26.27 -10.73
CA ALA A 29 -37.95 27.39 -10.04
C ALA A 29 -37.40 28.76 -10.50
N LEU A 30 -36.14 28.80 -10.95
CA LEU A 30 -35.47 30.02 -11.41
C LEU A 30 -35.77 30.37 -12.88
N PHE A 31 -36.15 29.41 -13.72
CA PHE A 31 -36.44 29.68 -15.13
C PHE A 31 -37.69 28.93 -15.62
N ASP A 32 -38.78 29.68 -15.79
CA ASP A 32 -40.00 29.16 -16.43
C ASP A 32 -39.94 29.47 -17.92
N PHE A 33 -39.75 28.42 -18.72
CA PHE A 33 -39.60 28.53 -20.17
C PHE A 33 -40.82 29.14 -20.87
N GLU A 34 -42.04 28.74 -20.49
CA GLU A 34 -43.25 29.23 -21.14
C GLU A 34 -43.52 30.69 -20.76
N THR A 35 -43.31 31.02 -19.49
CA THR A 35 -43.50 32.38 -18.97
C THR A 35 -42.46 33.34 -19.53
N TYR A 36 -41.17 32.96 -19.54
CA TYR A 36 -40.11 33.79 -20.09
C TYR A 36 -40.28 34.02 -21.59
N THR A 37 -40.57 32.97 -22.37
CA THR A 37 -40.75 33.09 -23.83
C THR A 37 -41.91 34.03 -24.18
N ARG A 38 -43.02 33.96 -23.42
CA ARG A 38 -44.17 34.85 -23.57
C ARG A 38 -43.83 36.31 -23.24
N ARG A 39 -43.08 36.55 -22.15
CA ARG A 39 -42.66 37.90 -21.73
C ARG A 39 -41.62 38.50 -22.69
N ALA A 40 -40.66 37.71 -23.15
CA ALA A 40 -39.69 38.13 -24.14
C ALA A 40 -40.40 38.58 -25.43
N ALA A 41 -41.36 37.79 -25.93
CA ALA A 41 -42.13 38.11 -27.12
C ALA A 41 -42.95 39.40 -26.95
N ALA A 42 -43.57 39.61 -25.78
CA ALA A 42 -44.29 40.84 -25.46
C ALA A 42 -43.37 42.08 -25.37
N ALA A 43 -42.10 41.89 -24.99
CA ALA A 43 -41.06 42.93 -24.99
C ALA A 43 -40.41 43.14 -26.37
N GLY A 44 -40.91 42.49 -27.43
CA GLY A 44 -40.42 42.66 -28.81
C GLY A 44 -39.21 41.81 -29.19
N THR A 45 -38.86 40.79 -28.41
CA THR A 45 -37.70 39.91 -28.63
C THR A 45 -38.13 38.43 -28.58
N SER A 46 -37.76 37.57 -29.53
CA SER A 46 -38.22 36.17 -29.52
C SER A 46 -37.05 35.18 -29.41
N PRO A 47 -37.00 34.32 -28.37
CA PRO A 47 -36.03 33.22 -28.34
C PRO A 47 -36.38 32.14 -29.38
N GLN A 48 -35.39 31.32 -29.75
CA GLN A 48 -35.63 30.09 -30.53
C GLN A 48 -36.51 29.11 -29.73
N ALA A 49 -37.26 28.24 -30.42
CA ALA A 49 -38.32 27.38 -29.86
C ALA A 49 -37.86 26.23 -28.92
N GLU A 50 -36.69 26.35 -28.29
CA GLU A 50 -36.09 25.34 -27.42
C GLU A 50 -35.62 25.96 -26.09
N GLN A 51 -35.73 25.19 -24.98
CA GLN A 51 -35.38 25.65 -23.62
C GLN A 51 -33.96 26.20 -23.49
N ARG A 52 -32.98 25.54 -24.10
CA ARG A 52 -31.59 26.00 -24.10
C ARG A 52 -31.44 27.31 -24.88
N GLY A 53 -32.17 27.46 -25.97
CA GLY A 53 -32.22 28.70 -26.76
C GLY A 53 -32.84 29.87 -25.98
N ALA A 54 -33.89 29.62 -25.19
CA ALA A 54 -34.47 30.65 -24.31
C ALA A 54 -33.55 31.04 -23.14
N LEU A 55 -32.82 30.08 -22.56
CA LEU A 55 -31.84 30.36 -21.50
C LEU A 55 -30.66 31.19 -22.02
N VAL A 56 -30.15 30.85 -23.21
CA VAL A 56 -29.11 31.64 -23.89
C VAL A 56 -29.66 33.02 -24.28
N HIS A 57 -30.89 33.11 -24.79
CA HIS A 57 -31.54 34.39 -25.08
C HIS A 57 -31.72 35.24 -23.82
N TRP A 58 -32.09 34.65 -22.68
CA TRP A 58 -32.13 35.36 -21.40
C TRP A 58 -30.77 35.92 -21.01
N ALA A 59 -29.73 35.10 -21.02
CA ALA A 59 -28.38 35.50 -20.65
C ALA A 59 -27.75 36.54 -21.62
N THR A 60 -28.21 36.61 -22.87
CA THR A 60 -27.66 37.51 -23.90
C THR A 60 -28.48 38.78 -24.11
N VAL A 61 -29.80 38.67 -24.09
CA VAL A 61 -30.77 39.72 -24.50
C VAL A 61 -31.76 40.03 -23.37
N GLY A 62 -32.31 39.00 -22.71
CA GLY A 62 -33.38 39.14 -21.71
C GLY A 62 -33.00 39.95 -20.48
N ILE A 63 -31.82 39.72 -19.89
CA ILE A 63 -31.34 40.45 -18.71
C ILE A 63 -31.18 41.93 -19.02
N ARG A 64 -30.62 42.26 -20.18
CA ARG A 64 -30.43 43.67 -20.62
C ARG A 64 -31.75 44.39 -20.88
N ALA A 65 -32.78 43.64 -21.25
CA ALA A 65 -34.14 44.15 -21.42
C ALA A 65 -34.97 44.11 -20.11
N GLY A 66 -34.39 43.69 -18.98
CA GLY A 66 -35.06 43.60 -17.68
C GLY A 66 -36.12 42.50 -17.59
N VAL A 67 -36.06 41.49 -18.46
CA VAL A 67 -37.08 40.43 -18.53
C VAL A 67 -36.74 39.31 -17.55
N ASN A 68 -37.45 39.28 -16.42
CA ASN A 68 -37.28 38.25 -15.39
C ASN A 68 -37.80 36.88 -15.88
N PRO A 69 -36.99 35.81 -15.80
CA PRO A 69 -37.34 34.48 -16.30
C PRO A 69 -38.33 33.70 -15.43
N THR A 70 -38.70 34.20 -14.26
CA THR A 70 -39.72 33.58 -13.40
C THR A 70 -40.74 34.61 -12.88
N THR A 71 -41.88 34.13 -12.39
CA THR A 71 -42.88 34.91 -11.65
C THR A 71 -42.65 34.88 -10.14
N GLU A 72 -41.84 33.93 -9.65
CA GLU A 72 -41.68 33.68 -8.22
C GLU A 72 -40.56 34.50 -7.57
N PHE A 73 -39.63 35.05 -8.35
CA PHE A 73 -38.54 35.86 -7.80
C PHE A 73 -38.90 37.35 -7.81
N ASP A 74 -39.00 37.95 -6.62
CA ASP A 74 -39.24 39.39 -6.45
C ASP A 74 -37.91 40.15 -6.41
N ALA A 75 -37.56 40.77 -7.54
CA ALA A 75 -36.30 41.50 -7.71
C ALA A 75 -36.22 42.78 -6.86
N ASP A 76 -37.33 43.49 -6.68
CA ASP A 76 -37.36 44.73 -5.91
C ASP A 76 -37.23 44.44 -4.41
N ALA A 77 -37.90 43.39 -3.93
CA ALA A 77 -37.74 42.90 -2.55
C ALA A 77 -36.30 42.42 -2.29
N TYR A 78 -35.70 41.70 -3.24
CA TYR A 78 -34.32 41.22 -3.11
C TYR A 78 -33.30 42.37 -3.03
N LEU A 79 -33.43 43.41 -3.86
CA LEU A 79 -32.54 44.58 -3.81
C LEU A 79 -32.77 45.43 -2.56
N HIS A 80 -34.00 45.49 -2.06
CA HIS A 80 -34.30 46.17 -0.80
C HIS A 80 -33.67 45.45 0.40
N GLU A 81 -33.73 44.12 0.45
CA GLU A 81 -33.12 43.30 1.49
C GLU A 81 -31.59 43.19 1.38
N ASN A 82 -31.02 43.50 0.20
CA ASN A 82 -29.58 43.47 -0.07
C ASN A 82 -29.07 44.82 -0.61
N PRO A 83 -28.94 45.87 0.24
CA PRO A 83 -28.56 47.21 -0.19
C PRO A 83 -27.14 47.29 -0.76
N ASP A 84 -26.26 46.36 -0.37
CA ASP A 84 -24.93 46.19 -0.93
C ASP A 84 -24.99 45.86 -2.42
N VAL A 85 -25.93 44.99 -2.82
CA VAL A 85 -26.16 44.62 -4.22
C VAL A 85 -26.83 45.77 -4.97
N ALA A 86 -27.81 46.45 -4.36
CA ALA A 86 -28.48 47.60 -4.96
C ALA A 86 -27.52 48.75 -5.30
N ALA A 87 -26.52 49.00 -4.45
CA ALA A 87 -25.49 50.00 -4.68
C ALA A 87 -24.55 49.68 -5.86
N THR A 88 -24.46 48.41 -6.28
CA THR A 88 -23.63 48.00 -7.43
C THR A 88 -24.29 48.24 -8.79
N GLY A 89 -25.62 48.38 -8.83
CA GLY A 89 -26.38 48.54 -10.07
C GLY A 89 -26.45 47.28 -10.95
N VAL A 90 -26.05 46.11 -10.45
CA VAL A 90 -26.17 44.82 -11.15
C VAL A 90 -27.62 44.30 -11.06
N ASP A 91 -28.08 43.58 -12.09
CA ASP A 91 -29.42 42.96 -12.08
C ASP A 91 -29.58 42.00 -10.88
N ALA A 92 -30.70 42.16 -10.18
CA ALA A 92 -30.99 41.44 -8.93
C ALA A 92 -30.95 39.92 -9.10
N PHE A 93 -31.49 39.45 -10.23
CA PHE A 93 -31.63 38.04 -10.52
C PHE A 93 -30.31 37.45 -11.04
N GLU A 94 -29.57 38.20 -11.88
CA GLU A 94 -28.21 37.85 -12.29
C GLU A 94 -27.29 37.66 -11.07
N HIS A 95 -27.32 38.61 -10.11
CA HIS A 95 -26.52 38.51 -8.90
C HIS A 95 -26.91 37.30 -8.03
N TYR A 96 -28.21 37.05 -7.85
CA TYR A 96 -28.66 35.89 -7.06
C TYR A 96 -28.21 34.55 -7.69
N VAL A 97 -28.29 34.41 -9.01
CA VAL A 97 -27.87 33.21 -9.73
C VAL A 97 -26.36 32.99 -9.62
N LEU A 98 -25.55 34.03 -9.79
CA LEU A 98 -24.09 33.91 -9.77
C LEU A 98 -23.52 33.74 -8.35
N HIS A 99 -24.07 34.46 -7.37
CA HIS A 99 -23.45 34.60 -6.05
C HIS A 99 -24.43 34.32 -4.91
N GLY A 100 -25.60 34.96 -4.91
CA GLY A 100 -26.53 34.96 -3.77
C GLY A 100 -26.98 33.58 -3.29
N PHE A 101 -27.22 32.63 -4.20
CA PHE A 101 -27.60 31.25 -3.83
C PHE A 101 -26.50 30.50 -3.06
N PHE A 102 -25.23 30.65 -3.47
CA PHE A 102 -24.12 29.97 -2.80
C PHE A 102 -23.73 30.65 -1.49
N GLU A 103 -24.02 31.94 -1.37
CA GLU A 103 -23.88 32.71 -0.13
C GLU A 103 -25.03 32.46 0.86
N GLY A 104 -26.06 31.70 0.47
CA GLY A 104 -27.21 31.39 1.33
C GLY A 104 -28.17 32.58 1.53
N ARG A 105 -28.13 33.59 0.66
CA ARG A 105 -29.03 34.74 0.72
C ARG A 105 -30.47 34.32 0.42
N ASN A 106 -31.45 34.94 1.08
CA ASN A 106 -32.86 34.60 0.89
C ASN A 106 -33.35 35.06 -0.50
N ALA A 107 -34.28 34.30 -1.10
CA ALA A 107 -34.93 34.65 -2.38
C ALA A 107 -36.44 34.86 -2.15
N PRO A 108 -36.85 36.10 -1.85
CA PRO A 108 -38.25 36.42 -1.61
C PRO A 108 -39.14 36.00 -2.78
N GLY A 109 -40.19 35.23 -2.46
CA GLY A 109 -41.20 34.74 -3.40
C GLY A 109 -41.03 33.29 -3.91
N MET A 110 -39.88 32.64 -3.67
CA MET A 110 -39.69 31.22 -3.97
C MET A 110 -40.18 30.33 -2.81
N SER A 111 -41.12 29.42 -3.05
CA SER A 111 -41.74 28.58 -2.01
C SER A 111 -40.81 27.46 -1.54
N ALA A 112 -40.41 27.49 -0.26
CA ALA A 112 -39.67 26.43 0.41
C ALA A 112 -40.64 25.39 1.02
N THR A 113 -40.73 24.20 0.43
CA THR A 113 -41.46 23.07 1.04
C THR A 113 -40.59 22.37 2.09
N LYS A 114 -41.03 22.44 3.36
CA LYS A 114 -40.43 21.76 4.52
C LYS A 114 -40.64 20.23 4.46
N PRO A 115 -39.69 19.41 4.95
CA PRO A 115 -39.87 17.98 5.12
C PRO A 115 -40.65 17.70 6.41
N GLY A 116 -41.85 17.11 6.29
CA GLY A 116 -42.62 16.64 7.45
C GLY A 116 -44.12 16.87 7.35
N SER A 117 -44.80 16.19 6.43
CA SER A 117 -46.23 15.87 6.56
C SER A 117 -46.67 14.90 5.46
N LEU A 118 -46.71 13.61 5.77
CA LEU A 118 -47.41 12.61 4.96
C LEU A 118 -48.81 12.37 5.56
N PRO A 119 -49.90 12.58 4.80
CA PRO A 119 -51.13 11.84 5.01
C PRO A 119 -51.15 10.63 4.06
N ARG A 120 -51.34 9.43 4.65
CA ARG A 120 -51.74 8.21 3.92
C ARG A 120 -53.02 8.50 3.11
N ALA A 121 -52.98 8.33 1.79
CA ALA A 121 -54.19 8.25 0.97
C ALA A 121 -54.04 7.24 -0.17
N LYS A 122 -55.01 6.33 -0.24
CA LYS A 122 -55.26 5.37 -1.33
C LYS A 122 -55.30 6.10 -2.68
N LEU A 123 -54.56 5.62 -3.68
CA LEU A 123 -54.70 6.07 -5.06
C LEU A 123 -54.97 4.88 -6.00
N SER A 124 -56.14 4.93 -6.62
CA SER A 124 -56.56 4.12 -7.74
C SER A 124 -55.86 4.60 -9.01
N PHE A 125 -55.16 3.71 -9.71
CA PHE A 125 -54.44 4.05 -10.94
C PHE A 125 -55.33 3.92 -12.19
N ARG A 126 -55.43 5.01 -12.97
CA ARG A 126 -55.91 5.00 -14.36
C ARG A 126 -54.70 5.09 -15.30
N PHE A 127 -54.53 4.10 -16.18
CA PHE A 127 -53.43 4.03 -17.15
C PHE A 127 -53.62 5.04 -18.30
N LYS A 128 -52.63 5.93 -18.52
CA LYS A 128 -52.43 6.61 -19.82
C LYS A 128 -51.32 5.89 -20.59
N ARG A 129 -51.66 5.42 -21.79
CA ARG A 129 -50.71 4.82 -22.74
C ARG A 129 -49.97 5.93 -23.50
N ASP A 130 -48.81 6.35 -23.00
CA ASP A 130 -47.85 7.09 -23.81
C ASP A 130 -46.66 6.16 -24.15
N ARG A 131 -46.34 6.06 -25.45
CA ARG A 131 -45.40 5.09 -26.04
C ARG A 131 -44.00 5.68 -26.29
N THR A 132 -43.74 6.91 -25.88
CA THR A 132 -42.46 7.61 -26.11
C THR A 132 -41.41 7.25 -25.05
N ILE A 133 -40.15 7.02 -25.47
CA ILE A 133 -39.00 6.74 -24.58
C ILE A 133 -38.55 8.05 -23.91
N PRO A 134 -38.55 8.17 -22.58
CA PRO A 134 -38.08 9.38 -21.89
C PRO A 134 -36.60 9.70 -22.16
N ASN A 135 -36.23 10.99 -22.24
CA ASN A 135 -34.87 11.40 -22.60
C ASN A 135 -33.80 11.05 -21.55
N ALA A 136 -34.13 11.01 -20.26
CA ALA A 136 -33.15 10.60 -19.25
C ALA A 136 -33.09 9.06 -19.07
N PHE A 137 -34.05 8.30 -19.63
CA PHE A 137 -33.93 6.85 -19.85
C PHE A 137 -32.85 6.55 -20.90
N LEU A 138 -32.76 7.37 -21.94
CA LEU A 138 -31.66 7.30 -22.92
C LEU A 138 -30.31 7.62 -22.28
N ALA A 139 -30.27 8.46 -21.25
CA ALA A 139 -29.04 8.83 -20.54
C ALA A 139 -28.56 7.77 -19.54
N ALA A 140 -29.47 6.94 -19.00
CA ALA A 140 -29.13 5.85 -18.10
C ALA A 140 -28.58 4.61 -18.83
N MET A 141 -28.83 4.50 -20.14
CA MET A 141 -28.43 3.35 -20.94
C MET A 141 -27.17 3.64 -21.75
N PRO A 142 -26.27 2.65 -21.94
CA PRO A 142 -25.01 2.86 -22.65
C PRO A 142 -25.17 3.29 -24.12
N SER A 143 -26.30 2.99 -24.76
CA SER A 143 -26.58 3.41 -26.14
C SER A 143 -28.07 3.62 -26.41
N ALA A 144 -28.39 4.46 -27.38
CA ALA A 144 -29.77 4.72 -27.81
C ALA A 144 -30.45 3.47 -28.41
N SER A 145 -29.69 2.58 -29.07
CA SER A 145 -30.22 1.31 -29.59
C SER A 145 -30.65 0.38 -28.46
N MET A 146 -29.79 0.23 -27.45
CA MET A 146 -30.07 -0.60 -26.27
C MET A 146 -31.25 -0.06 -25.46
N ALA A 147 -31.33 1.26 -25.31
CA ALA A 147 -32.46 1.91 -24.67
C ALA A 147 -33.78 1.65 -25.42
N SER A 148 -33.75 1.70 -26.75
CA SER A 148 -34.91 1.38 -27.58
C SER A 148 -35.32 -0.10 -27.47
N ASP A 149 -34.36 -1.03 -27.52
CA ASP A 149 -34.66 -2.46 -27.41
C ASP A 149 -35.17 -2.85 -26.02
N PHE A 150 -34.51 -2.37 -24.96
CA PHE A 150 -34.96 -2.61 -23.58
C PHE A 150 -36.32 -1.98 -23.32
N TYR A 151 -36.56 -0.74 -23.78
CA TYR A 151 -37.88 -0.12 -23.67
C TYR A 151 -38.95 -0.93 -24.39
N ASN A 152 -38.72 -1.32 -25.65
CA ASN A 152 -39.75 -1.99 -26.46
C ASN A 152 -40.00 -3.44 -26.03
N ARG A 153 -38.97 -4.16 -25.57
CA ARG A 153 -39.08 -5.58 -25.21
C ARG A 153 -39.37 -5.82 -23.74
N VAL A 154 -38.99 -4.90 -22.86
CA VAL A 154 -39.11 -5.06 -21.39
C VAL A 154 -40.09 -4.06 -20.81
N VAL A 155 -39.86 -2.75 -20.99
CA VAL A 155 -40.67 -1.71 -20.33
C VAL A 155 -42.08 -1.60 -20.92
N ALA A 156 -42.21 -1.61 -22.25
CA ALA A 156 -43.48 -1.41 -22.94
C ALA A 156 -44.51 -2.55 -22.69
N PRO A 157 -44.12 -3.84 -22.69
CA PRO A 157 -45.01 -4.93 -22.29
C PRO A 157 -45.35 -4.89 -20.79
N LEU A 158 -44.40 -4.53 -19.93
CA LEU A 158 -44.63 -4.42 -18.50
C LEU A 158 -45.53 -3.25 -18.12
N ARG A 159 -45.49 -2.11 -18.82
CA ARG A 159 -46.46 -1.00 -18.60
C ARG A 159 -47.93 -1.41 -18.80
N LEU A 160 -48.20 -2.51 -19.51
CA LEU A 160 -49.55 -3.05 -19.68
C LEU A 160 -50.01 -3.90 -18.48
N THR A 161 -49.09 -4.31 -17.62
CA THR A 161 -49.33 -5.20 -16.46
C THR A 161 -48.98 -4.54 -15.12
N LEU A 162 -47.96 -3.67 -15.10
CA LEU A 162 -47.38 -2.98 -13.94
C LEU A 162 -47.28 -1.46 -14.21
N PRO A 163 -47.73 -0.60 -13.29
CA PRO A 163 -47.91 0.84 -13.57
C PRO A 163 -46.64 1.72 -13.50
N THR A 164 -45.49 1.25 -13.02
CA THR A 164 -44.46 2.11 -12.36
C THR A 164 -43.02 2.04 -12.88
N PHE A 165 -42.74 1.45 -14.05
CA PHE A 165 -41.35 1.33 -14.55
C PHE A 165 -40.83 2.61 -15.27
N GLY A 166 -39.73 3.22 -14.78
CA GLY A 166 -39.16 4.49 -15.24
C GLY A 166 -37.62 4.56 -15.26
N GLU A 167 -37.06 5.78 -15.18
CA GLU A 167 -35.61 6.05 -15.30
C GLU A 167 -34.77 5.63 -14.09
N PRO A 168 -35.20 5.84 -12.83
CA PRO A 168 -34.47 5.34 -11.66
C PRO A 168 -34.30 3.82 -11.69
N GLU A 169 -35.31 3.10 -12.16
CA GLU A 169 -35.29 1.63 -12.27
C GLU A 169 -34.25 1.16 -13.30
N ALA A 170 -34.12 1.88 -14.42
CA ALA A 170 -33.10 1.61 -15.43
C ALA A 170 -31.68 1.86 -14.90
N ALA A 171 -31.46 2.96 -14.18
CA ALA A 171 -30.16 3.28 -13.60
C ALA A 171 -29.72 2.22 -12.56
N ILE A 172 -30.63 1.76 -11.72
CA ILE A 172 -30.36 0.68 -10.76
C ILE A 172 -30.01 -0.61 -11.49
N LEU A 173 -30.75 -0.99 -12.53
CA LEU A 173 -30.47 -2.20 -13.29
C LEU A 173 -29.06 -2.16 -13.91
N VAL A 174 -28.67 -1.04 -14.50
CA VAL A 174 -27.35 -0.87 -15.12
C VAL A 174 -26.22 -0.88 -14.09
N ALA A 175 -26.45 -0.30 -12.91
CA ALA A 175 -25.48 -0.31 -11.82
C ALA A 175 -25.35 -1.69 -11.17
N LEU A 176 -26.46 -2.44 -11.08
CA LEU A 176 -26.51 -3.76 -10.48
C LEU A 176 -25.89 -4.85 -11.38
N TYR A 177 -25.75 -4.63 -12.68
CA TYR A 177 -25.21 -5.63 -13.60
C TYR A 177 -23.68 -5.79 -13.52
N GLU A 178 -23.22 -7.00 -13.20
CA GLU A 178 -21.81 -7.39 -13.14
C GLU A 178 -21.47 -8.44 -14.22
N PRO A 179 -20.77 -8.06 -15.31
CA PRO A 179 -20.44 -8.95 -16.42
C PRO A 179 -19.72 -10.24 -16.02
N MET A 180 -18.86 -10.20 -15.00
CA MET A 180 -18.08 -11.37 -14.58
C MET A 180 -18.92 -12.39 -13.81
N PHE A 181 -20.03 -11.97 -13.20
CA PHE A 181 -20.95 -12.86 -12.48
C PHE A 181 -21.96 -13.53 -13.40
N ALA A 182 -22.47 -12.77 -14.38
CA ALA A 182 -23.42 -13.27 -15.37
C ALA A 182 -22.78 -13.31 -16.79
N PRO A 183 -21.70 -14.08 -17.01
CA PRO A 183 -21.06 -14.16 -18.31
C PRO A 183 -22.00 -14.84 -19.31
N SER A 184 -22.17 -14.23 -20.48
CA SER A 184 -22.88 -14.88 -21.57
C SER A 184 -21.99 -15.95 -22.20
N SER A 185 -22.36 -17.22 -22.05
CA SER A 185 -21.65 -18.34 -22.71
C SER A 185 -21.69 -18.28 -24.25
N LYS A 186 -22.53 -17.41 -24.81
CA LYS A 186 -22.65 -17.19 -26.26
C LYS A 186 -21.82 -16.01 -26.77
N LEU A 187 -21.25 -15.20 -25.87
CA LEU A 187 -20.37 -14.08 -26.23
C LEU A 187 -18.90 -14.47 -25.99
N PRO A 188 -17.97 -13.98 -26.83
CA PRO A 188 -16.54 -14.18 -26.59
C PRO A 188 -16.09 -13.44 -25.33
N ALA A 189 -15.04 -13.92 -24.67
CA ALA A 189 -14.47 -13.28 -23.47
C ALA A 189 -13.99 -11.83 -23.69
N SER A 190 -13.82 -11.41 -24.94
CA SER A 190 -13.45 -10.06 -25.36
C SER A 190 -14.63 -9.11 -25.57
N ALA A 191 -15.87 -9.55 -25.35
CA ALA A 191 -17.06 -8.73 -25.56
C ALA A 191 -17.13 -7.61 -24.50
N SER A 192 -17.62 -6.43 -24.90
CA SER A 192 -17.69 -5.27 -24.01
C SER A 192 -18.79 -5.44 -22.95
N ARG A 193 -18.68 -4.69 -21.84
CA ARG A 193 -19.69 -4.67 -20.76
C ARG A 193 -21.10 -4.38 -21.30
N GLU A 194 -21.20 -3.53 -22.33
CA GLU A 194 -22.45 -3.18 -22.99
C GLU A 194 -23.04 -4.36 -23.76
N GLN A 195 -22.23 -5.12 -24.49
CA GLN A 195 -22.67 -6.31 -25.23
C GLN A 195 -23.16 -7.41 -24.27
N HIS A 196 -22.46 -7.56 -23.14
CA HIS A 196 -22.84 -8.44 -22.05
C HIS A 196 -24.19 -8.03 -21.43
N LEU A 197 -24.35 -6.75 -21.10
CA LEU A 197 -25.59 -6.19 -20.56
C LEU A 197 -26.75 -6.35 -21.55
N GLU A 198 -26.55 -6.07 -22.83
CA GLU A 198 -27.56 -6.26 -23.87
C GLU A 198 -28.03 -7.71 -23.94
N HIS A 199 -27.09 -8.67 -23.98
CA HIS A 199 -27.44 -10.08 -23.99
C HIS A 199 -28.19 -10.50 -22.71
N PHE A 200 -27.79 -10.00 -21.54
CA PHE A 200 -28.50 -10.24 -20.29
C PHE A 200 -29.93 -9.71 -20.35
N LEU A 201 -30.15 -8.47 -20.77
CA LEU A 201 -31.48 -7.86 -20.87
C LEU A 201 -32.42 -8.62 -21.81
N MET A 202 -31.85 -9.18 -22.89
CA MET A 202 -32.60 -9.83 -23.96
C MET A 202 -32.90 -11.29 -23.68
N HIS A 203 -32.03 -11.96 -22.93
CA HIS A 203 -32.11 -13.38 -22.67
C HIS A 203 -32.05 -13.69 -21.19
N GLY A 204 -30.96 -13.32 -20.50
CA GLY A 204 -30.73 -13.70 -19.10
C GLY A 204 -31.85 -13.26 -18.15
N LEU A 205 -32.30 -12.02 -18.28
CA LEU A 205 -33.38 -11.44 -17.49
C LEU A 205 -34.68 -12.26 -17.57
N TRP A 206 -35.06 -12.70 -18.78
CA TRP A 206 -36.29 -13.48 -19.01
C TRP A 206 -36.15 -14.95 -18.61
N HIS A 207 -34.92 -15.43 -18.38
CA HIS A 207 -34.65 -16.72 -17.76
C HIS A 207 -34.48 -16.60 -16.23
N ASN A 208 -34.88 -15.46 -15.66
CA ASN A 208 -34.78 -15.17 -14.24
C ASN A 208 -33.33 -15.25 -13.70
N GLN A 209 -32.33 -14.94 -14.54
CA GLN A 209 -30.93 -14.93 -14.12
C GLN A 209 -30.63 -13.71 -13.24
N ALA A 210 -29.78 -13.92 -12.23
CA ALA A 210 -29.29 -12.86 -11.36
C ALA A 210 -28.34 -11.91 -12.11
N PRO A 211 -28.51 -10.58 -12.00
CA PRO A 211 -27.63 -9.59 -12.64
C PRO A 211 -26.25 -9.45 -11.96
N SER A 212 -26.16 -9.80 -10.68
CA SER A 212 -24.93 -9.77 -9.86
C SER A 212 -25.13 -10.56 -8.57
N PRO A 213 -24.07 -10.76 -7.75
CA PRO A 213 -24.21 -11.37 -6.44
C PRO A 213 -25.08 -10.58 -5.44
N LEU A 214 -25.52 -9.35 -5.74
CA LEU A 214 -26.42 -8.59 -4.85
C LEU A 214 -27.89 -8.78 -5.17
N PHE A 215 -28.22 -9.69 -6.07
CA PHE A 215 -29.61 -10.02 -6.36
C PHE A 215 -29.74 -11.52 -6.59
N ASP A 216 -30.55 -12.16 -5.75
CA ASP A 216 -30.88 -13.57 -5.88
C ASP A 216 -32.40 -13.71 -6.04
N PRO A 217 -32.91 -14.25 -7.16
CA PRO A 217 -34.33 -14.39 -7.40
C PRO A 217 -35.10 -15.17 -6.33
N ASP A 218 -34.48 -16.21 -5.77
CA ASP A 218 -35.10 -17.06 -4.77
C ASP A 218 -35.19 -16.33 -3.43
N SER A 219 -34.11 -15.68 -2.98
CA SER A 219 -34.08 -14.80 -1.81
C SER A 219 -35.12 -13.68 -1.91
N TYR A 220 -35.24 -13.03 -3.08
CA TYR A 220 -36.27 -12.01 -3.30
C TYR A 220 -37.69 -12.60 -3.24
N GLY A 221 -37.89 -13.80 -3.79
CA GLY A 221 -39.16 -14.51 -3.71
C GLY A 221 -39.59 -14.80 -2.27
N GLU A 222 -38.66 -15.22 -1.41
CA GLU A 222 -38.91 -15.36 0.03
C GLU A 222 -39.29 -14.04 0.68
N MET A 223 -38.52 -12.97 0.45
CA MET A 223 -38.81 -11.63 0.98
C MET A 223 -40.17 -11.10 0.51
N ALA A 224 -40.53 -11.33 -0.75
CA ALA A 224 -41.82 -10.99 -1.31
C ALA A 224 -42.95 -11.72 -0.58
N SER A 225 -42.79 -13.02 -0.36
CA SER A 225 -43.74 -13.84 0.40
C SER A 225 -43.89 -13.34 1.85
N GLU A 226 -42.78 -13.08 2.55
CA GLU A 226 -42.78 -12.53 3.92
C GLU A 226 -43.48 -11.16 3.99
N ALA A 227 -43.33 -10.32 2.96
CA ALA A 227 -44.00 -9.03 2.84
C ALA A 227 -45.46 -9.13 2.34
N GLY A 228 -45.99 -10.34 2.12
CA GLY A 228 -47.34 -10.58 1.62
C GLY A 228 -47.55 -10.12 0.17
N ILE A 229 -46.49 -10.08 -0.63
CA ILE A 229 -46.50 -9.70 -2.04
C ILE A 229 -46.50 -10.97 -2.89
N SER A 230 -47.58 -11.18 -3.65
CA SER A 230 -47.69 -12.35 -4.53
C SER A 230 -46.76 -12.23 -5.73
N MET A 231 -45.88 -13.20 -5.90
CA MET A 231 -45.07 -13.34 -7.11
C MET A 231 -45.91 -13.93 -8.24
N ASP A 232 -46.06 -13.20 -9.35
CA ASP A 232 -46.57 -13.77 -10.60
C ASP A 232 -45.41 -14.49 -11.31
N GLY A 233 -45.47 -15.82 -11.39
CA GLY A 233 -44.42 -16.64 -12.01
C GLY A 233 -44.17 -16.36 -13.50
N LYS A 234 -44.92 -15.44 -14.12
CA LYS A 234 -44.69 -14.95 -15.49
C LYS A 234 -43.76 -13.73 -15.56
N ILE A 235 -43.55 -13.02 -14.45
CA ILE A 235 -42.71 -11.81 -14.40
C ILE A 235 -41.38 -12.18 -13.72
N PRO A 236 -40.22 -11.92 -14.36
CA PRO A 236 -38.92 -12.13 -13.73
C PRO A 236 -38.76 -11.40 -12.40
N ALA A 237 -38.10 -12.02 -11.43
CA ALA A 237 -37.94 -11.53 -10.07
C ALA A 237 -37.35 -10.10 -10.01
N LEU A 238 -36.31 -9.82 -10.79
CA LEU A 238 -35.67 -8.50 -10.84
C LEU A 238 -36.65 -7.41 -11.31
N LEU A 239 -37.47 -7.72 -12.32
CA LEU A 239 -38.46 -6.77 -12.85
C LEU A 239 -39.64 -6.60 -11.89
N HIS A 240 -40.05 -7.70 -11.25
CA HIS A 240 -41.06 -7.67 -10.21
C HIS A 240 -40.61 -6.78 -9.04
N TRP A 241 -39.36 -6.91 -8.59
CA TRP A 241 -38.81 -6.03 -7.56
C TRP A 241 -38.77 -4.57 -8.01
N LEU A 242 -38.17 -4.27 -9.16
CA LEU A 242 -38.03 -2.89 -9.66
C LEU A 242 -39.38 -2.18 -9.84
N ALA A 243 -40.41 -2.91 -10.29
CA ALA A 243 -41.71 -2.32 -10.60
C ALA A 243 -42.69 -2.33 -9.42
N ILE A 244 -42.68 -3.36 -8.58
CA ILE A 244 -43.70 -3.59 -7.54
C ILE A 244 -43.07 -3.67 -6.16
N GLY A 245 -42.02 -4.48 -6.02
CA GLY A 245 -41.42 -4.80 -4.73
C GLY A 245 -40.77 -3.60 -4.04
N ARG A 246 -40.15 -2.71 -4.80
CA ARG A 246 -39.29 -1.62 -4.30
C ARG A 246 -39.99 -0.66 -3.33
N GLU A 247 -41.31 -0.48 -3.43
CA GLU A 247 -42.07 0.36 -2.49
C GLU A 247 -42.24 -0.26 -1.09
N ARG A 248 -42.08 -1.58 -0.97
CA ARG A 248 -42.32 -2.34 0.27
C ARG A 248 -41.12 -3.15 0.74
N ILE A 249 -40.20 -3.44 -0.18
CA ILE A 249 -38.98 -4.21 0.00
C ILE A 249 -37.86 -3.34 -0.54
N GLU A 250 -37.30 -2.53 0.35
CA GLU A 250 -36.31 -1.51 0.01
C GLU A 250 -35.01 -2.14 -0.54
N THR A 251 -34.68 -3.35 -0.09
CA THR A 251 -33.51 -4.14 -0.51
C THR A 251 -33.91 -5.54 -1.00
N PRO A 252 -33.45 -6.01 -2.18
CA PRO A 252 -33.85 -7.29 -2.78
C PRO A 252 -32.96 -8.49 -2.38
N THR A 253 -32.11 -8.35 -1.36
CA THR A 253 -31.15 -9.37 -0.94
C THR A 253 -30.85 -9.27 0.56
N TRP A 254 -30.55 -10.39 1.20
CA TRP A 254 -30.05 -10.41 2.59
C TRP A 254 -28.61 -9.90 2.71
N ARG A 255 -27.90 -9.83 1.57
CA ARG A 255 -26.48 -9.43 1.47
C ARG A 255 -26.24 -7.94 1.70
N PHE A 256 -27.29 -7.14 1.78
CA PHE A 256 -27.22 -5.73 2.12
C PHE A 256 -28.19 -5.43 3.26
N ASP A 257 -27.74 -4.66 4.24
CA ASP A 257 -28.52 -4.30 5.41
C ASP A 257 -28.74 -2.78 5.45
N GLU A 258 -29.93 -2.36 4.99
CA GLU A 258 -30.30 -0.96 4.83
C GLU A 258 -30.30 -0.17 6.15
N VAL A 259 -30.76 -0.80 7.23
CA VAL A 259 -30.82 -0.17 8.56
C VAL A 259 -29.41 0.05 9.11
N PHE A 260 -28.54 -0.97 8.99
CA PHE A 260 -27.14 -0.84 9.36
C PHE A 260 -26.42 0.21 8.51
N TYR A 261 -26.66 0.19 7.19
CA TYR A 261 -25.98 1.10 6.27
C TYR A 261 -26.36 2.58 6.54
N ALA A 262 -27.63 2.86 6.79
CA ALA A 262 -28.09 4.19 7.16
C ALA A 262 -27.48 4.68 8.49
N ALA A 263 -27.34 3.77 9.47
CA ALA A 263 -26.76 4.09 10.78
C ALA A 263 -25.25 4.35 10.71
N GLU A 264 -24.52 3.54 9.93
CA GLU A 264 -23.05 3.64 9.78
C GLU A 264 -22.65 4.89 8.97
N TYR A 265 -23.52 5.38 8.06
CA TYR A 265 -23.24 6.49 7.15
C TYR A 265 -24.22 7.68 7.29
N PRO A 266 -24.08 8.50 8.37
CA PRO A 266 -24.95 9.65 8.60
C PRO A 266 -24.89 10.74 7.52
N ASP A 267 -23.83 10.76 6.70
CA ASP A 267 -23.70 11.66 5.54
C ASP A 267 -24.82 11.46 4.51
N LEU A 268 -25.49 10.31 4.53
CA LEU A 268 -26.59 9.97 3.64
C LEU A 268 -27.97 10.37 4.16
N ALA A 269 -28.07 11.06 5.31
CA ALA A 269 -29.34 11.48 5.89
C ALA A 269 -30.19 12.38 4.96
N SER A 270 -29.56 13.10 4.02
CA SER A 270 -30.22 13.93 3.02
C SER A 270 -30.38 13.25 1.64
N TYR A 271 -29.99 11.97 1.50
CA TYR A 271 -30.13 11.23 0.25
C TYR A 271 -31.60 10.90 -0.01
N SER A 272 -32.09 11.19 -1.23
CA SER A 272 -33.51 11.06 -1.57
C SER A 272 -33.92 9.69 -2.12
N GLY A 273 -32.97 8.76 -2.29
CA GLY A 273 -33.23 7.39 -2.76
C GLY A 273 -33.09 6.35 -1.62
N THR A 274 -33.22 5.06 -1.96
CA THR A 274 -32.98 3.97 -0.99
C THR A 274 -31.49 3.79 -0.73
N MET A 275 -31.13 3.26 0.44
CA MET A 275 -29.71 3.05 0.78
C MET A 275 -29.09 1.98 -0.12
N PHE A 276 -29.88 0.99 -0.52
CA PHE A 276 -29.44 -0.02 -1.49
C PHE A 276 -29.10 0.60 -2.85
N GLU A 277 -29.91 1.56 -3.34
CA GLU A 277 -29.60 2.27 -4.59
C GLU A 277 -28.29 3.04 -4.46
N HIS A 278 -28.09 3.77 -3.36
CA HIS A 278 -26.84 4.47 -3.12
C HIS A 278 -25.65 3.51 -3.12
N TYR A 279 -25.79 2.37 -2.43
CA TYR A 279 -24.71 1.39 -2.31
C TYR A 279 -24.29 0.82 -3.66
N VAL A 280 -25.25 0.36 -4.47
CA VAL A 280 -24.93 -0.25 -5.79
C VAL A 280 -24.32 0.78 -6.75
N ARG A 281 -24.75 2.04 -6.68
CA ARG A 281 -24.26 3.10 -7.58
C ARG A 281 -22.91 3.69 -7.16
N ASN A 282 -22.68 3.82 -5.85
CA ASN A 282 -21.51 4.52 -5.31
C ASN A 282 -20.83 3.70 -4.22
N GLY A 283 -21.57 3.32 -3.17
CA GLY A 283 -21.00 2.77 -1.93
C GLY A 283 -20.15 1.50 -2.12
N LEU A 284 -20.50 0.65 -3.09
CA LEU A 284 -19.76 -0.56 -3.44
C LEU A 284 -18.33 -0.23 -3.91
N TRP A 285 -18.18 0.80 -4.73
CA TRP A 285 -16.89 1.26 -5.28
C TRP A 285 -16.13 2.18 -4.32
N GLU A 286 -16.85 2.85 -3.43
CA GLU A 286 -16.26 3.63 -2.33
C GLU A 286 -15.69 2.74 -1.20
N GLY A 287 -15.95 1.43 -1.23
CA GLY A 287 -15.52 0.50 -0.19
C GLY A 287 -16.32 0.62 1.11
N ARG A 288 -17.58 1.05 1.04
CA ARG A 288 -18.49 1.13 2.19
C ARG A 288 -18.97 -0.27 2.62
N ARG A 289 -19.25 -0.44 3.92
CA ARG A 289 -19.67 -1.70 4.54
C ARG A 289 -21.15 -1.98 4.22
N PRO A 290 -21.48 -3.08 3.52
CA PRO A 290 -22.86 -3.39 3.14
C PRO A 290 -23.72 -3.94 4.28
N ASN A 291 -23.09 -4.55 5.29
CA ASN A 291 -23.73 -5.22 6.41
C ASN A 291 -22.74 -5.39 7.57
N ARG A 292 -23.20 -5.97 8.68
CA ARG A 292 -22.45 -6.15 9.94
C ARG A 292 -21.31 -7.18 9.84
N PHE A 293 -21.31 -8.04 8.84
CA PHE A 293 -20.37 -9.14 8.72
C PHE A 293 -19.22 -8.87 7.77
N PHE A 294 -19.40 -7.99 6.78
CA PHE A 294 -18.38 -7.70 5.77
C PHE A 294 -17.64 -6.39 6.03
N ASP A 295 -16.30 -6.46 6.07
CA ASP A 295 -15.41 -5.32 6.22
C ASP A 295 -14.49 -5.18 4.99
N PRO A 296 -14.82 -4.30 4.02
CA PRO A 296 -14.09 -4.18 2.76
C PRO A 296 -12.60 -3.90 2.94
N ALA A 297 -12.25 -2.98 3.85
CA ALA A 297 -10.86 -2.60 4.08
C ALA A 297 -10.04 -3.78 4.63
N TRP A 298 -10.59 -4.50 5.61
CA TRP A 298 -9.95 -5.67 6.21
C TRP A 298 -9.84 -6.85 5.24
N TYR A 299 -10.85 -7.03 4.37
CA TYR A 299 -10.89 -8.09 3.36
C TYR A 299 -9.84 -7.88 2.27
N VAL A 300 -9.70 -6.65 1.76
CA VAL A 300 -8.73 -6.32 0.69
C VAL A 300 -7.29 -6.61 1.10
N GLU A 301 -6.93 -6.32 2.36
CA GLU A 301 -5.59 -6.64 2.91
C GLU A 301 -5.22 -8.12 2.84
N ARG A 302 -6.21 -9.03 2.81
CA ARG A 302 -6.02 -10.48 2.93
C ARG A 302 -6.20 -11.24 1.63
N ALA A 303 -7.16 -10.80 0.82
CA ALA A 303 -7.56 -11.52 -0.38
C ALA A 303 -6.71 -11.16 -1.62
N ASN A 304 -5.78 -10.20 -1.52
CA ASN A 304 -4.92 -9.74 -2.63
C ASN A 304 -5.73 -9.52 -3.92
N GLY A 305 -6.72 -8.62 -3.84
CA GLY A 305 -7.86 -8.54 -4.76
C GLY A 305 -7.51 -8.42 -6.25
N GLU A 306 -8.37 -8.99 -7.10
CA GLU A 306 -8.28 -8.85 -8.55
C GLU A 306 -8.52 -7.38 -8.99
N PRO A 307 -7.66 -6.82 -9.87
CA PRO A 307 -7.85 -5.47 -10.37
C PRO A 307 -9.18 -5.31 -11.10
N GLY A 308 -10.03 -4.38 -10.62
CA GLY A 308 -11.27 -4.01 -11.30
C GLY A 308 -12.56 -4.60 -10.72
N LEU A 309 -12.51 -5.45 -9.68
CA LEU A 309 -13.70 -5.95 -8.98
C LEU A 309 -13.82 -5.35 -7.57
N PRO A 310 -14.99 -4.83 -7.15
CA PRO A 310 -15.19 -4.37 -5.79
C PRO A 310 -14.99 -5.49 -4.76
N ALA A 311 -14.43 -5.14 -3.59
CA ALA A 311 -14.07 -6.08 -2.53
C ALA A 311 -15.22 -7.03 -2.15
N TYR A 312 -16.45 -6.50 -2.06
CA TYR A 312 -17.60 -7.32 -1.71
C TYR A 312 -18.02 -8.28 -2.81
N TYR A 313 -17.91 -7.89 -4.08
CA TYR A 313 -18.16 -8.78 -5.21
C TYR A 313 -17.12 -9.89 -5.26
N HIS A 314 -15.84 -9.54 -5.07
CA HIS A 314 -14.78 -10.54 -4.96
C HIS A 314 -15.06 -11.55 -3.84
N TYR A 315 -15.53 -11.10 -2.67
CA TYR A 315 -15.91 -12.00 -1.58
C TYR A 315 -17.06 -12.95 -1.94
N LEU A 316 -18.16 -12.41 -2.46
CA LEU A 316 -19.35 -13.20 -2.79
C LEU A 316 -19.11 -14.18 -3.95
N MET A 317 -18.23 -13.84 -4.90
CA MET A 317 -17.95 -14.67 -6.08
C MET A 317 -16.82 -15.69 -5.88
N HIS A 318 -15.82 -15.34 -5.07
CA HIS A 318 -14.59 -16.12 -4.95
C HIS A 318 -14.16 -16.33 -3.49
N GLY A 319 -14.30 -15.30 -2.66
CA GLY A 319 -13.79 -15.31 -1.29
C GLY A 319 -14.35 -16.42 -0.43
N ILE A 320 -15.66 -16.65 -0.50
CA ILE A 320 -16.35 -17.70 0.27
C ILE A 320 -15.81 -19.09 -0.09
N ASP A 321 -15.72 -19.41 -1.38
CA ASP A 321 -15.21 -20.69 -1.87
C ASP A 321 -13.72 -20.90 -1.59
N GLN A 322 -12.94 -19.81 -1.56
CA GLN A 322 -11.52 -19.81 -1.21
C GLN A 322 -11.28 -19.87 0.31
N GLY A 323 -12.34 -19.83 1.12
CA GLY A 323 -12.27 -19.90 2.58
C GLY A 323 -11.75 -18.62 3.23
N PHE A 324 -11.93 -17.48 2.58
CA PHE A 324 -11.74 -16.18 3.21
C PHE A 324 -12.93 -15.84 4.09
N TRP A 325 -12.66 -15.15 5.20
CA TRP A 325 -13.71 -14.65 6.09
C TRP A 325 -14.19 -13.26 5.64
N PRO A 326 -15.43 -12.85 5.98
CA PRO A 326 -15.97 -11.56 5.57
C PRO A 326 -15.44 -10.39 6.42
N SER A 327 -15.04 -10.64 7.67
CA SER A 327 -14.45 -9.65 8.56
C SER A 327 -13.67 -10.29 9.71
N ARG A 328 -12.93 -9.46 10.45
CA ARG A 328 -12.24 -9.84 11.70
C ARG A 328 -13.18 -10.36 12.78
N ILE A 329 -14.39 -9.82 12.87
CA ILE A 329 -15.37 -10.15 13.92
C ILE A 329 -15.86 -11.59 13.73
N VAL A 330 -16.14 -11.98 12.49
CA VAL A 330 -16.60 -13.34 12.14
C VAL A 330 -15.47 -14.37 12.25
N THR A 331 -14.25 -14.00 11.85
CA THR A 331 -13.07 -14.89 11.90
C THR A 331 -12.80 -15.46 13.30
N ALA A 332 -13.06 -14.65 14.33
CA ALA A 332 -12.81 -15.01 15.72
C ALA A 332 -13.83 -16.01 16.30
N GLN A 333 -15.00 -16.15 15.66
CA GLN A 333 -16.11 -16.98 16.14
C GLN A 333 -16.07 -18.40 15.58
N ALA A 334 -15.47 -18.60 14.41
CA ALA A 334 -15.39 -19.89 13.72
C ALA A 334 -13.96 -20.44 13.77
N SER A 335 -13.54 -20.88 14.97
CA SER A 335 -12.18 -21.34 15.30
C SER A 335 -11.72 -22.61 14.56
N ARG A 336 -12.55 -23.18 13.67
CA ARG A 336 -12.18 -24.21 12.70
C ARG A 336 -12.73 -23.86 11.33
N ARG A 337 -11.91 -24.02 10.29
CA ARG A 337 -12.39 -24.00 8.90
C ARG A 337 -13.51 -25.03 8.75
N PRO A 338 -14.77 -24.64 8.47
CA PRO A 338 -15.74 -25.61 7.97
C PRO A 338 -15.17 -26.19 6.67
N THR A 339 -15.40 -27.48 6.44
CA THR A 339 -14.88 -28.20 5.26
C THR A 339 -15.35 -27.61 3.93
N ARG A 340 -16.40 -26.77 3.94
CA ARG A 340 -16.79 -25.89 2.84
C ARG A 340 -17.73 -24.79 3.38
N LEU A 341 -17.34 -23.52 3.33
CA LEU A 341 -18.26 -22.41 3.56
C LEU A 341 -19.07 -22.18 2.28
N THR A 342 -20.39 -22.07 2.37
CA THR A 342 -21.23 -21.77 1.21
C THR A 342 -21.82 -20.37 1.30
N LEU A 343 -22.22 -19.82 0.14
CA LEU A 343 -22.93 -18.56 0.06
C LEU A 343 -24.27 -18.61 0.82
N ASP A 344 -24.93 -19.77 0.80
CA ASP A 344 -26.18 -20.01 1.54
C ASP A 344 -25.96 -19.93 3.07
N ASP A 345 -24.85 -20.44 3.60
CA ASP A 345 -24.52 -20.31 5.03
C ASP A 345 -24.36 -18.85 5.43
N TYR A 346 -23.69 -18.07 4.57
CA TYR A 346 -23.51 -16.64 4.78
C TYR A 346 -24.84 -15.87 4.72
N ASP A 347 -25.71 -16.19 3.78
CA ASP A 347 -27.04 -15.59 3.66
C ASP A 347 -27.95 -15.95 4.85
N ARG A 348 -27.91 -17.19 5.34
CA ARG A 348 -28.65 -17.60 6.55
C ARG A 348 -28.18 -16.84 7.79
N ALA A 349 -26.88 -16.60 7.93
CA ALA A 349 -26.35 -15.81 9.03
C ALA A 349 -26.76 -14.34 8.95
N LEU A 350 -26.76 -13.75 7.76
CA LEU A 350 -27.27 -12.39 7.52
C LEU A 350 -28.77 -12.30 7.87
N LYS A 351 -29.57 -13.28 7.46
CA LYS A 351 -31.01 -13.36 7.80
C LYS A 351 -31.24 -13.43 9.31
N ALA A 352 -30.50 -14.30 10.02
CA ALA A 352 -30.59 -14.42 11.48
C ALA A 352 -30.14 -13.13 12.20
N SER A 353 -29.04 -12.51 11.73
CA SER A 353 -28.56 -11.22 12.26
C SER A 353 -29.57 -10.10 12.10
N ARG A 354 -30.35 -10.08 11.01
CA ARG A 354 -31.42 -9.11 10.80
C ARG A 354 -32.54 -9.28 11.85
N GLY A 355 -32.92 -10.53 12.17
CA GLY A 355 -33.88 -10.81 13.23
C GLY A 355 -33.45 -10.23 14.58
N LEU A 356 -32.17 -10.44 14.94
CA LEU A 356 -31.57 -9.85 16.13
C LEU A 356 -31.58 -8.30 16.07
N ALA A 357 -31.19 -7.71 14.95
CA ALA A 357 -31.18 -6.25 14.79
C ALA A 357 -32.57 -5.61 14.83
N LEU A 358 -33.62 -6.31 14.37
CA LEU A 358 -35.00 -5.85 14.51
C LEU A 358 -35.48 -5.93 15.97
N ALA A 359 -35.01 -6.93 16.73
CA ALA A 359 -35.37 -7.09 18.14
C ALA A 359 -34.70 -6.04 19.03
N VAL A 360 -33.39 -5.82 18.88
CA VAL A 360 -32.59 -5.00 19.82
C VAL A 360 -32.00 -3.71 19.22
N GLY A 361 -32.17 -3.50 17.91
CA GLY A 361 -31.53 -2.41 17.17
C GLY A 361 -30.16 -2.79 16.56
N PRO A 362 -29.70 -2.05 15.53
CA PRO A 362 -28.52 -2.40 14.75
C PRO A 362 -27.21 -2.37 15.55
N ASP A 363 -27.02 -1.36 16.41
CA ASP A 363 -25.81 -1.20 17.22
C ASP A 363 -25.72 -2.27 18.30
N ALA A 364 -26.85 -2.57 18.96
CA ALA A 364 -26.93 -3.60 19.98
C ALA A 364 -26.69 -5.00 19.37
N ALA A 365 -27.21 -5.27 18.16
CA ALA A 365 -26.95 -6.51 17.45
C ALA A 365 -25.46 -6.67 17.08
N ARG A 366 -24.78 -5.60 16.65
CA ARG A 366 -23.32 -5.63 16.40
C ARG A 366 -22.54 -5.93 17.67
N MET A 367 -22.95 -5.34 18.80
CA MET A 367 -22.34 -5.60 20.09
C MET A 367 -22.57 -7.05 20.55
N ALA A 368 -23.78 -7.59 20.38
CA ALA A 368 -24.10 -8.98 20.66
C ALA A 368 -23.22 -9.95 19.85
N ILE A 369 -23.02 -9.69 18.55
CA ILE A 369 -22.10 -10.48 17.72
C ILE A 369 -20.66 -10.41 18.27
N SER A 370 -20.22 -9.27 18.80
CA SER A 370 -18.84 -9.08 19.26
C SER A 370 -18.56 -9.68 20.66
N ILE A 371 -19.56 -9.69 21.54
CA ILE A 371 -19.44 -10.19 22.93
C ILE A 371 -19.22 -11.70 23.00
N PHE A 372 -19.78 -12.45 22.06
CA PHE A 372 -19.71 -13.92 22.05
C PHE A 372 -18.62 -14.43 21.12
N SER A 373 -17.46 -13.80 21.21
CA SER A 373 -16.28 -14.15 20.41
C SER A 373 -15.10 -14.53 21.31
N PRO A 374 -14.63 -15.79 21.30
CA PRO A 374 -15.18 -16.94 20.56
C PRO A 374 -16.50 -17.48 21.17
N LEU A 375 -17.29 -18.20 20.36
CA LEU A 375 -18.49 -18.90 20.81
C LEU A 375 -18.11 -19.97 21.85
N PRO A 376 -18.89 -20.15 22.94
CA PRO A 376 -18.62 -21.22 23.89
C PRO A 376 -18.92 -22.60 23.30
N ASP A 377 -18.19 -23.60 23.79
CA ASP A 377 -18.20 -24.97 23.26
C ASP A 377 -19.60 -25.63 23.20
N GLU A 378 -20.54 -25.17 24.03
CA GLU A 378 -21.91 -25.68 24.15
C GLU A 378 -22.78 -25.34 22.94
N ILE A 379 -22.52 -24.20 22.30
CA ILE A 379 -23.22 -23.79 21.08
C ILE A 379 -22.64 -24.50 19.87
N GLY A 380 -21.35 -24.88 19.89
CA GLY A 380 -20.64 -25.56 18.81
C GLY A 380 -19.89 -24.59 17.89
N ASN A 381 -18.79 -25.07 17.28
CA ASN A 381 -17.87 -24.26 16.46
C ASN A 381 -18.28 -24.20 14.96
N SER A 382 -19.57 -24.28 14.64
CA SER A 382 -20.10 -24.28 13.27
C SER A 382 -20.91 -23.03 12.93
N TRP A 383 -21.17 -22.78 11.65
CA TRP A 383 -22.08 -21.72 11.22
C TRP A 383 -23.52 -21.97 11.66
N ASP A 384 -23.99 -23.22 11.70
CA ASP A 384 -25.34 -23.55 12.19
C ASP A 384 -25.50 -23.22 13.67
N SER A 385 -24.46 -23.50 14.45
CA SER A 385 -24.34 -23.11 15.85
C SER A 385 -24.38 -21.59 16.04
N PHE A 386 -23.61 -20.86 15.23
CA PHE A 386 -23.63 -19.40 15.23
C PHE A 386 -25.00 -18.83 14.82
N ILE A 387 -25.65 -19.41 13.83
CA ILE A 387 -27.00 -19.00 13.38
C ILE A 387 -28.04 -19.29 14.48
N ALA A 388 -27.96 -20.45 15.14
CA ALA A 388 -28.83 -20.78 16.26
C ALA A 388 -28.68 -19.78 17.41
N PHE A 389 -27.44 -19.41 17.75
CA PHE A 389 -27.13 -18.37 18.72
C PHE A 389 -27.80 -17.03 18.38
N LEU A 390 -27.66 -16.56 17.13
CA LEU A 390 -28.27 -15.30 16.69
C LEU A 390 -29.80 -15.34 16.84
N ASN A 391 -30.42 -16.46 16.49
CA ASN A 391 -31.87 -16.66 16.61
C ASN A 391 -32.35 -16.70 18.07
N GLN A 392 -31.64 -17.42 18.95
CA GLN A 392 -31.97 -17.48 20.39
C GLN A 392 -31.77 -16.13 21.07
N SER A 393 -30.69 -15.42 20.73
CA SER A 393 -30.43 -14.07 21.20
C SER A 393 -31.56 -13.11 20.78
N ALA A 394 -32.07 -13.25 19.56
CA ALA A 394 -33.21 -12.46 19.09
C ALA A 394 -34.52 -12.78 19.83
N GLN A 395 -34.62 -13.98 20.41
CA GLN A 395 -35.75 -14.41 21.24
C GLN A 395 -35.58 -14.04 22.72
N GLY A 396 -34.45 -13.46 23.10
CA GLY A 396 -34.16 -13.03 24.47
C GLY A 396 -33.75 -14.17 25.40
N GLU A 397 -33.17 -15.26 24.92
CA GLU A 397 -32.65 -16.30 25.81
C GLU A 397 -31.29 -15.89 26.43
N ASP A 398 -31.08 -16.21 27.71
CA ASP A 398 -29.83 -15.91 28.42
C ASP A 398 -28.73 -16.91 28.07
N TYR A 399 -27.51 -16.39 27.87
CA TYR A 399 -26.37 -17.22 27.53
C TYR A 399 -25.09 -16.77 28.27
N GLU A 400 -24.33 -17.75 28.77
CA GLU A 400 -23.07 -17.51 29.47
C GLU A 400 -21.93 -17.42 28.44
N GLY A 401 -21.32 -16.25 28.33
CA GLY A 401 -20.26 -15.96 27.37
C GLY A 401 -18.97 -15.50 28.03
N VAL A 402 -17.90 -15.54 27.26
CA VAL A 402 -16.57 -15.06 27.67
C VAL A 402 -16.61 -13.61 28.17
N PHE A 403 -17.41 -12.74 27.55
CA PHE A 403 -17.51 -11.31 27.90
C PHE A 403 -18.88 -10.92 28.47
N PHE A 404 -19.75 -11.89 28.75
CA PHE A 404 -21.08 -11.65 29.32
C PHE A 404 -21.49 -12.78 30.26
N SER A 405 -21.64 -12.49 31.55
CA SER A 405 -22.21 -13.42 32.51
C SER A 405 -23.57 -12.90 32.98
N PRO A 406 -24.69 -13.62 32.71
CA PRO A 406 -26.02 -13.29 33.23
C PRO A 406 -26.02 -13.08 34.74
N SER A 407 -25.28 -13.90 35.48
CA SER A 407 -25.20 -13.82 36.95
C SER A 407 -24.49 -12.55 37.43
N VAL A 408 -23.39 -12.15 36.78
CA VAL A 408 -22.66 -10.92 37.10
C VAL A 408 -23.50 -9.71 36.73
N TYR A 409 -24.08 -9.71 35.54
CA TYR A 409 -24.90 -8.60 35.06
C TYR A 409 -26.12 -8.34 35.97
N ARG A 410 -26.82 -9.38 36.42
CA ARG A 410 -27.95 -9.23 37.37
C ARG A 410 -27.51 -8.61 38.69
N ALA A 411 -26.33 -8.96 39.20
CA ALA A 411 -25.79 -8.38 40.43
C ALA A 411 -25.44 -6.88 40.25
N GLU A 412 -24.68 -6.55 39.20
CA GLU A 412 -24.29 -5.16 38.91
C GLU A 412 -25.49 -4.28 38.53
N SER A 413 -26.48 -4.83 37.83
CA SER A 413 -27.75 -4.17 37.50
C SER A 413 -28.53 -3.83 38.77
N LYS A 414 -28.58 -4.74 39.75
CA LYS A 414 -29.23 -4.51 41.04
C LYS A 414 -28.53 -3.41 41.85
N ASP A 415 -27.20 -3.41 41.88
CA ASP A 415 -26.41 -2.34 42.52
C ASP A 415 -26.60 -0.99 41.81
N GLY A 416 -26.84 -1.02 40.49
CA GLY A 416 -27.24 0.12 39.68
C GLY A 416 -28.71 0.55 39.81
N GLY A 417 -29.51 -0.11 40.66
CA GLY A 417 -30.92 0.25 40.93
C GLY A 417 -31.97 -0.41 40.02
N PHE A 418 -31.59 -1.42 39.22
CA PHE A 418 -32.49 -2.14 38.31
C PHE A 418 -32.54 -3.62 38.70
N GLU A 419 -33.63 -4.03 39.35
CA GLU A 419 -33.84 -5.41 39.79
C GLU A 419 -34.59 -6.21 38.71
N LEU A 420 -33.92 -7.20 38.14
CA LEU A 420 -34.47 -8.13 37.15
C LEU A 420 -35.14 -9.32 37.84
N SER A 421 -36.31 -9.74 37.35
CA SER A 421 -36.90 -11.02 37.75
C SER A 421 -36.00 -12.16 37.27
N ASN A 422 -36.02 -13.30 37.97
CA ASN A 422 -35.32 -14.51 37.52
C ASN A 422 -35.83 -15.03 36.17
N ASP A 423 -37.05 -14.66 35.78
CA ASP A 423 -37.66 -15.03 34.50
C ASP A 423 -37.33 -14.05 33.37
N ASP A 424 -36.77 -12.88 33.68
CA ASP A 424 -36.41 -11.86 32.67
C ASP A 424 -35.03 -12.16 32.08
N SER A 425 -34.85 -11.99 30.77
CA SER A 425 -33.55 -12.12 30.10
C SER A 425 -32.56 -11.05 30.57
N ALA A 426 -31.46 -11.48 31.21
CA ALA A 426 -30.36 -10.60 31.54
C ALA A 426 -29.70 -10.02 30.28
N PHE A 427 -29.58 -10.82 29.22
CA PHE A 427 -28.95 -10.43 27.97
C PHE A 427 -29.79 -9.43 27.18
N ALA A 428 -31.11 -9.64 27.06
CA ALA A 428 -31.98 -8.66 26.42
C ALA A 428 -31.98 -7.33 27.20
N HIS A 429 -32.08 -7.38 28.53
CA HIS A 429 -32.00 -6.18 29.36
C HIS A 429 -30.64 -5.48 29.24
N PHE A 430 -29.54 -6.23 29.07
CA PHE A 430 -28.24 -5.64 28.78
C PHE A 430 -28.23 -4.87 27.46
N LEU A 431 -28.73 -5.46 26.38
CA LEU A 431 -28.73 -4.83 25.05
C LEU A 431 -29.57 -3.55 25.00
N GLU A 432 -30.69 -3.53 25.72
CA GLU A 432 -31.61 -2.39 25.78
C GLU A 432 -31.19 -1.32 26.79
N VAL A 433 -30.85 -1.72 28.02
CA VAL A 433 -30.64 -0.79 29.15
C VAL A 433 -29.18 -0.77 29.59
N GLY A 434 -28.58 -1.94 29.79
CA GLY A 434 -27.22 -2.09 30.33
C GLY A 434 -26.14 -1.39 29.51
N ARG A 435 -26.17 -1.58 28.19
CA ARG A 435 -25.23 -0.96 27.24
C ARG A 435 -25.31 0.56 27.26
N LEU A 436 -26.51 1.12 27.24
CA LEU A 436 -26.71 2.57 27.29
C LEU A 436 -26.24 3.17 28.63
N ARG A 437 -26.30 2.38 29.69
CA ARG A 437 -25.84 2.75 31.04
C ARG A 437 -24.38 2.37 31.32
N ARG A 438 -23.70 1.73 30.37
CA ARG A 438 -22.31 1.25 30.51
C ARG A 438 -22.12 0.31 31.71
N ILE A 439 -23.14 -0.51 31.99
CA ILE A 439 -23.05 -1.52 33.05
C ILE A 439 -22.11 -2.63 32.59
N ASN A 440 -21.08 -2.90 33.40
CA ASN A 440 -20.08 -3.89 33.08
C ASN A 440 -20.68 -5.31 33.15
N THR A 441 -20.44 -6.09 32.10
CA THR A 441 -20.97 -7.45 31.94
C THR A 441 -19.97 -8.53 32.35
N ASN A 442 -18.73 -8.15 32.63
CA ASN A 442 -17.69 -9.07 33.06
C ASN A 442 -16.61 -8.38 33.93
N LYS A 443 -16.34 -8.94 35.11
CA LYS A 443 -15.27 -8.51 36.03
C LYS A 443 -13.84 -8.61 35.44
N ALA A 444 -13.68 -9.28 34.31
CA ALA A 444 -12.46 -9.35 33.51
C ALA A 444 -12.08 -8.04 32.81
N PHE A 445 -13.05 -7.16 32.57
CA PHE A 445 -12.84 -5.90 31.86
C PHE A 445 -12.99 -4.72 32.82
N ASP A 446 -11.93 -3.94 33.02
CA ASP A 446 -11.98 -2.69 33.78
C ASP A 446 -11.74 -1.51 32.83
N GLU A 447 -12.71 -0.60 32.73
CA GLU A 447 -12.64 0.56 31.86
C GLU A 447 -11.59 1.58 32.28
N GLY A 448 -11.41 1.78 33.58
CA GLY A 448 -10.41 2.70 34.11
C GLY A 448 -9.00 2.21 33.76
N ALA A 449 -8.74 0.93 34.01
CA ALA A 449 -7.48 0.28 33.65
C ALA A 449 -7.27 0.26 32.14
N TYR A 450 -8.32 0.04 31.36
CA TYR A 450 -8.25 0.06 29.90
C TYR A 450 -7.95 1.47 29.34
N LEU A 451 -8.57 2.53 29.88
CA LEU A 451 -8.27 3.92 29.48
C LEU A 451 -6.88 4.37 29.92
N GLU A 452 -6.48 4.03 31.15
CA GLU A 452 -5.16 4.36 31.69
C GLU A 452 -4.05 3.70 30.85
N ARG A 453 -4.29 2.47 30.40
CA ARG A 453 -3.36 1.70 29.57
C ARG A 453 -3.35 2.15 28.11
N TYR A 454 -4.48 2.64 27.59
CA TYR A 454 -4.61 3.14 26.21
C TYR A 454 -5.12 4.59 26.21
N PRO A 455 -4.27 5.58 26.56
CA PRO A 455 -4.66 6.98 26.62
C PRO A 455 -5.03 7.56 25.24
N ASP A 456 -4.66 6.91 24.14
CA ASP A 456 -5.11 7.25 22.78
C ASP A 456 -6.64 7.15 22.62
N LEU A 457 -7.31 6.43 23.53
CA LEU A 457 -8.77 6.33 23.58
C LEU A 457 -9.43 7.47 24.37
N THR A 458 -8.67 8.42 24.92
CA THR A 458 -9.25 9.61 25.58
C THR A 458 -10.06 10.49 24.63
N SER A 459 -9.72 10.50 23.34
CA SER A 459 -10.51 11.15 22.29
C SER A 459 -11.57 10.24 21.66
N TRP A 460 -11.64 8.97 22.06
CA TRP A 460 -12.65 8.03 21.56
C TRP A 460 -13.99 8.32 22.24
N ASN A 461 -14.92 8.88 21.49
CA ASN A 461 -16.17 9.42 22.03
C ASN A 461 -17.24 8.35 22.32
N ALA A 462 -16.87 7.06 22.36
CA ALA A 462 -17.76 5.93 22.60
C ALA A 462 -17.37 5.14 23.87
N TRP A 463 -18.17 4.13 24.21
CA TRP A 463 -17.92 3.29 25.37
C TRP A 463 -16.63 2.47 25.20
N LEU A 464 -15.76 2.44 26.21
CA LEU A 464 -14.45 1.80 26.12
C LEU A 464 -14.52 0.28 26.04
N PHE A 465 -15.55 -0.33 26.65
CA PHE A 465 -15.83 -1.75 26.48
C PHE A 465 -16.26 -2.09 25.05
N GLU A 466 -17.06 -1.24 24.44
CA GLU A 466 -17.45 -1.37 23.03
C GLU A 466 -16.24 -1.22 22.10
N HIS A 467 -15.33 -0.27 22.39
CA HIS A 467 -14.05 -0.17 21.70
C HIS A 467 -13.22 -1.45 21.87
N PHE A 468 -13.13 -1.98 23.09
CA PHE A 468 -12.42 -3.22 23.36
C PHE A 468 -12.97 -4.39 22.55
N LEU A 469 -14.28 -4.59 22.54
CA LEU A 469 -14.93 -5.68 21.80
C LEU A 469 -14.80 -5.53 20.28
N SER A 470 -14.89 -4.29 19.77
CA SER A 470 -14.92 -4.03 18.32
C SER A 470 -13.53 -3.86 17.70
N HIS A 471 -12.53 -3.48 18.50
CA HIS A 471 -11.18 -3.09 18.07
C HIS A 471 -10.11 -3.68 18.98
N GLY A 472 -10.23 -3.48 20.29
CA GLY A 472 -9.20 -3.84 21.27
C GLY A 472 -8.78 -5.30 21.28
N ILE A 473 -9.73 -6.24 21.28
CA ILE A 473 -9.45 -7.69 21.24
C ILE A 473 -8.61 -8.04 20.00
N PHE A 474 -8.97 -7.48 18.85
CA PHE A 474 -8.27 -7.71 17.58
C PHE A 474 -6.93 -6.98 17.49
N GLU A 475 -6.79 -5.88 18.23
CA GLU A 475 -5.55 -5.11 18.36
C GLU A 475 -4.64 -5.67 19.47
N GLY A 476 -5.05 -6.74 20.16
CA GLY A 476 -4.31 -7.35 21.28
C GLY A 476 -4.28 -6.47 22.54
N ARG A 477 -5.18 -5.50 22.65
CA ARG A 477 -5.32 -4.63 23.81
C ARG A 477 -5.96 -5.41 24.95
N ALA A 478 -5.36 -5.38 26.13
CA ALA A 478 -5.89 -5.99 27.36
C ALA A 478 -6.37 -4.92 28.35
N SER A 479 -7.49 -5.18 29.03
CA SER A 479 -7.95 -4.39 30.19
C SER A 479 -7.18 -4.70 31.46
N ASN A 480 -7.02 -5.98 31.83
CA ASN A 480 -6.48 -6.44 33.12
C ASN A 480 -5.46 -7.60 32.94
N GLU A 481 -4.83 -8.09 34.04
CA GLU A 481 -3.88 -9.24 34.04
C GLU A 481 -4.53 -10.64 33.81
N LEU A 482 -5.58 -10.76 33.01
CA LEU A 482 -6.05 -12.07 32.56
C LEU A 482 -5.12 -12.62 31.47
N PRO A 483 -4.69 -13.90 31.54
CA PRO A 483 -3.86 -14.49 30.50
C PRO A 483 -4.67 -14.57 29.21
N MET A 484 -4.02 -14.17 28.10
CA MET A 484 -4.56 -14.09 26.74
C MET A 484 -5.67 -15.11 26.46
N LEU A 485 -6.90 -14.64 26.53
CA LEU A 485 -8.06 -15.37 26.10
C LEU A 485 -8.22 -15.10 24.59
N ALA A 486 -7.90 -16.15 23.83
CA ALA A 486 -8.26 -16.40 22.43
C ALA A 486 -7.89 -15.35 21.36
N LEU A 487 -7.02 -15.76 20.44
CA LEU A 487 -7.35 -15.77 19.00
C LEU A 487 -6.55 -16.90 18.33
N ALA A 488 -7.02 -18.13 18.52
CA ALA A 488 -6.70 -19.26 17.66
C ALA A 488 -7.82 -19.41 16.63
N PRO A 489 -7.55 -19.02 15.37
CA PRO A 489 -8.08 -19.74 14.22
C PRO A 489 -6.99 -20.22 13.25
N ALA A 490 -5.70 -20.11 13.60
CA ALA A 490 -4.59 -20.48 12.73
C ALA A 490 -4.01 -21.89 12.97
N LEU A 491 -4.61 -22.68 13.87
CA LEU A 491 -4.36 -24.13 13.94
C LEU A 491 -5.18 -24.84 12.86
N ALA A 492 -4.79 -24.59 11.61
CA ALA A 492 -5.21 -25.35 10.45
C ALA A 492 -3.95 -25.90 9.77
N ASP A 493 -3.19 -26.72 10.49
CA ASP A 493 -2.36 -27.73 9.85
C ASP A 493 -2.83 -29.11 10.27
N LYS A 494 -2.91 -29.98 9.27
CA LYS A 494 -3.48 -31.33 9.34
C LYS A 494 -2.67 -32.18 10.32
N ASP A 495 -3.36 -33.10 11.00
CA ASP A 495 -2.82 -34.26 11.72
C ASP A 495 -2.69 -34.21 13.26
N VAL A 496 -3.63 -33.60 13.97
CA VAL A 496 -3.85 -33.92 15.40
C VAL A 496 -5.26 -34.47 15.63
N PRO A 497 -5.43 -35.74 16.06
CA PRO A 497 -6.73 -36.29 16.38
C PRO A 497 -7.27 -35.71 17.69
N LEU A 498 -8.56 -35.48 17.70
CA LEU A 498 -9.29 -34.55 18.54
C LEU A 498 -9.84 -35.13 19.86
N GLU A 499 -9.29 -36.24 20.33
CA GLU A 499 -9.83 -36.94 21.49
C GLU A 499 -9.00 -36.64 22.74
N GLY A 500 -9.51 -35.76 23.61
CA GLY A 500 -9.05 -35.72 25.01
C GLY A 500 -8.96 -34.38 25.72
N VAL A 501 -9.19 -33.23 25.08
CA VAL A 501 -9.21 -31.95 25.81
C VAL A 501 -10.63 -31.61 26.24
N ASN A 502 -10.96 -32.02 27.48
CA ASN A 502 -12.16 -31.58 28.17
C ASN A 502 -11.92 -30.15 28.70
N TRP A 503 -12.37 -29.16 27.92
CA TRP A 503 -12.17 -27.72 28.17
C TRP A 503 -12.79 -27.22 29.49
N GLN A 504 -13.78 -27.93 30.05
CA GLN A 504 -14.35 -27.62 31.37
C GLN A 504 -13.36 -27.86 32.53
N ASN A 505 -12.35 -28.73 32.36
CA ASN A 505 -11.31 -28.98 33.35
C ASN A 505 -10.12 -28.00 33.24
N TYR A 506 -9.97 -27.29 32.12
CA TYR A 506 -8.93 -26.29 31.90
C TYR A 506 -9.23 -24.99 32.69
N PHE A 507 -10.46 -24.48 32.61
CA PHE A 507 -10.88 -23.30 33.37
C PHE A 507 -10.95 -23.54 34.90
N ARG A 508 -11.34 -24.75 35.32
CA ARG A 508 -11.43 -25.10 36.75
C ARG A 508 -10.05 -25.26 37.43
N ARG A 509 -9.00 -25.64 36.67
CA ARG A 509 -7.62 -25.74 37.15
C ARG A 509 -6.85 -24.41 37.14
N ALA A 510 -7.20 -23.48 36.26
CA ALA A 510 -6.59 -22.15 36.21
C ALA A 510 -6.84 -21.32 37.48
N LEU A 511 -8.00 -21.49 38.12
CA LEU A 511 -8.38 -20.81 39.37
C LEU A 511 -7.64 -21.33 40.63
N THR A 512 -7.02 -22.51 40.59
CA THR A 512 -6.37 -23.14 41.76
C THR A 512 -4.84 -23.07 41.72
N LEU A 513 -4.25 -22.73 40.57
CA LEU A 513 -2.80 -22.60 40.37
C LEU A 513 -2.25 -21.19 40.67
N SER A 514 -3.13 -20.19 40.89
CA SER A 514 -2.76 -18.78 41.11
C SER A 514 -2.06 -18.52 42.45
N ASP A 515 -2.44 -19.18 43.55
CA ASP A 515 -2.03 -18.76 44.90
C ASP A 515 -0.59 -19.16 45.30
N ARG A 516 -0.07 -20.28 44.77
CA ARG A 516 1.26 -20.80 45.16
C ARG A 516 2.42 -20.25 44.34
N ILE A 517 2.16 -19.88 43.09
CA ILE A 517 3.20 -19.35 42.18
C ILE A 517 3.46 -17.86 42.46
N TYR A 518 2.41 -17.12 42.87
CA TYR A 518 2.49 -15.69 43.20
C TYR A 518 3.45 -15.38 44.38
N SER A 519 3.51 -16.25 45.39
CA SER A 519 4.29 -15.99 46.62
C SER A 519 5.81 -16.12 46.46
N ARG A 520 6.30 -17.03 45.59
CA ARG A 520 7.74 -17.19 45.31
C ARG A 520 8.26 -16.17 44.30
N ALA A 521 7.46 -15.81 43.30
CA ALA A 521 7.79 -14.73 42.37
C ALA A 521 7.85 -13.36 43.06
N GLN A 522 6.97 -13.09 44.05
CA GLN A 522 7.00 -11.86 44.84
C GLN A 522 8.26 -11.69 45.70
N LEU A 523 8.84 -12.77 46.23
CA LEU A 523 10.06 -12.70 47.04
C LEU A 523 11.31 -12.40 46.19
N ALA A 524 11.37 -12.97 44.99
CA ALA A 524 12.41 -12.67 44.01
C ALA A 524 12.25 -11.24 43.43
N ALA A 525 11.00 -10.80 43.17
CA ALA A 525 10.71 -9.45 42.71
C ALA A 525 11.06 -8.37 43.76
N ARG A 526 10.79 -8.60 45.05
CA ARG A 526 11.13 -7.63 46.12
C ARG A 526 12.63 -7.32 46.26
N SER A 527 13.50 -8.28 45.92
CA SER A 527 14.95 -8.08 45.95
C SER A 527 15.47 -7.32 44.72
N PHE A 528 14.75 -7.41 43.59
CA PHE A 528 15.07 -6.72 42.32
C PHE A 528 14.44 -5.32 42.22
N LEU A 529 13.35 -5.07 42.95
CA LEU A 529 12.67 -3.77 43.09
C LEU A 529 13.37 -2.81 44.07
N ASN A 530 14.64 -3.05 44.42
CA ASN A 530 15.41 -2.11 45.21
C ASN A 530 15.47 -0.77 44.43
N PRO A 531 15.06 0.37 45.03
CA PRO A 531 15.07 1.67 44.39
C PRO A 531 16.44 2.05 43.80
N VAL A 532 17.53 1.52 44.37
CA VAL A 532 18.90 1.70 43.87
C VAL A 532 19.07 1.09 42.47
N ILE A 533 18.53 -0.10 42.23
CA ILE A 533 18.61 -0.78 40.93
C ILE A 533 17.71 -0.10 39.90
N HIS A 534 16.48 0.27 40.26
CA HIS A 534 15.60 1.04 39.37
C HIS A 534 16.22 2.38 38.96
N LYS A 535 16.90 3.06 39.90
CA LYS A 535 17.57 4.32 39.60
C LYS A 535 18.79 4.11 38.70
N GLN A 536 19.52 3.00 38.85
CA GLN A 536 20.62 2.66 37.94
C GLN A 536 20.14 2.23 36.55
N VAL A 537 19.06 1.46 36.45
CA VAL A 537 18.46 1.05 35.15
C VAL A 537 17.83 2.25 34.44
N ALA A 538 17.15 3.16 35.17
CA ALA A 538 16.64 4.40 34.60
C ALA A 538 17.78 5.33 34.13
N ARG A 539 18.91 5.36 34.86
CA ARG A 539 20.13 6.08 34.44
C ARG A 539 20.79 5.43 33.23
N ALA A 540 20.80 4.10 33.16
CA ALA A 540 21.27 3.35 32.01
C ALA A 540 20.35 3.53 30.79
N LEU A 541 19.02 3.59 30.97
CA LEU A 541 18.03 3.85 29.92
C LEU A 541 18.09 5.27 29.34
N THR A 542 18.51 6.23 30.16
CA THR A 542 18.76 7.60 29.70
C THR A 542 20.10 7.74 28.98
N MET A 543 21.02 6.78 29.15
CA MET A 543 22.35 6.78 28.53
C MET A 543 22.46 5.84 27.32
N GLU A 544 21.80 4.68 27.34
CA GLU A 544 21.80 3.65 26.30
C GLU A 544 20.37 3.18 26.04
N PRO A 545 19.71 3.69 24.99
CA PRO A 545 18.34 3.30 24.70
C PRO A 545 18.23 1.80 24.40
N LEU A 546 19.30 1.07 23.99
CA LEU A 546 19.32 -0.39 23.61
C LEU A 546 18.67 -1.30 24.61
N VAL A 547 18.74 -0.90 25.86
CA VAL A 547 18.15 -1.61 26.98
C VAL A 547 16.63 -1.76 26.81
N GLY A 548 15.95 -0.79 26.17
CA GLY A 548 14.49 -0.74 26.08
C GLY A 548 13.82 -0.57 27.45
N PRO A 549 12.63 0.02 27.56
CA PRO A 549 12.00 0.23 28.86
C PRO A 549 11.64 -1.13 29.50
N LEU A 550 12.46 -1.57 30.47
CA LEU A 550 12.11 -2.68 31.33
C LEU A 550 11.06 -2.21 32.34
N LYS A 551 9.79 -2.55 32.07
CA LYS A 551 8.63 -2.20 32.89
C LYS A 551 8.25 -3.30 33.89
N THR A 552 8.54 -4.59 33.64
CA THR A 552 8.18 -5.68 34.57
C THR A 552 9.11 -6.90 34.52
N PHE A 553 9.12 -7.69 35.60
CA PHE A 553 9.84 -8.97 35.79
C PHE A 553 9.65 -9.99 34.63
N HIS A 554 8.58 -9.83 33.84
CA HIS A 554 8.17 -10.76 32.79
C HIS A 554 8.92 -10.55 31.47
N GLN A 555 9.56 -9.39 31.28
CA GLN A 555 10.43 -9.13 30.12
C GLN A 555 11.77 -9.89 30.22
N LEU A 556 12.05 -10.52 31.37
CA LEU A 556 13.23 -11.35 31.64
C LEU A 556 13.01 -12.85 31.31
N LEU A 557 11.78 -13.27 30.98
CA LEU A 557 11.42 -14.64 30.63
C LEU A 557 10.80 -14.62 29.22
N ALA A 558 11.49 -15.20 28.24
CA ALA A 558 11.30 -15.12 26.78
C ALA A 558 9.85 -15.28 26.22
N PRO A 559 9.54 -14.73 25.01
CA PRO A 559 8.19 -14.66 24.42
C PRO A 559 7.73 -15.97 23.71
N PRO A 560 6.40 -16.17 23.46
CA PRO A 560 5.84 -17.46 23.03
C PRO A 560 5.66 -17.65 21.50
N THR A 561 6.41 -18.59 20.94
CA THR A 561 6.26 -19.53 19.79
C THR A 561 5.30 -19.38 18.58
N HIS A 562 4.48 -18.33 18.34
CA HIS A 562 3.54 -18.31 17.17
C HIS A 562 3.45 -17.02 16.34
N ASP A 563 4.37 -16.07 16.51
CA ASP A 563 4.47 -14.90 15.63
C ASP A 563 5.32 -15.29 14.42
N VAL A 564 4.87 -15.08 13.17
CA VAL A 564 5.71 -15.32 11.98
C VAL A 564 7.03 -14.55 12.10
N VAL A 565 7.02 -13.36 12.71
CA VAL A 565 8.24 -12.62 13.07
C VAL A 565 9.04 -13.38 14.13
N ALA A 566 8.42 -13.95 15.17
CA ALA A 566 9.14 -14.75 16.18
C ALA A 566 9.67 -16.09 15.65
N ASP A 567 8.96 -16.76 14.76
CA ASP A 567 9.37 -18.02 14.12
C ASP A 567 10.49 -17.79 13.13
N ARG A 568 10.36 -16.75 12.29
CA ARG A 568 11.46 -16.31 11.41
C ARG A 568 12.63 -15.79 12.23
N LEU A 569 12.40 -15.05 13.32
CA LEU A 569 13.46 -14.62 14.24
C LEU A 569 14.13 -15.83 14.90
N LEU A 570 13.38 -16.87 15.28
CA LEU A 570 13.94 -18.10 15.81
C LEU A 570 14.78 -18.81 14.75
N GLU A 571 14.31 -18.87 13.50
CA GLU A 571 15.08 -19.41 12.37
C GLU A 571 16.37 -18.61 12.12
N LEU A 572 16.29 -17.27 12.19
CA LEU A 572 17.41 -16.36 12.09
C LEU A 572 18.42 -16.57 13.23
N THR A 573 17.95 -16.73 14.48
CA THR A 573 18.83 -17.01 15.64
C THR A 573 19.48 -18.40 15.58
N LYS A 574 18.91 -19.36 14.83
CA LYS A 574 19.54 -20.66 14.59
C LYS A 574 20.65 -20.56 13.53
N ARG A 575 20.50 -19.68 12.55
CA ARG A 575 21.47 -19.50 11.45
C ARG A 575 22.62 -18.56 11.82
N ILE A 576 22.31 -17.50 12.54
CA ILE A 576 23.31 -16.57 13.06
C ILE A 576 23.86 -17.20 14.34
N SER A 577 25.16 -17.52 14.33
CA SER A 577 25.87 -18.07 15.50
C SER A 577 25.56 -17.28 16.78
N THR A 578 25.49 -17.96 17.92
CA THR A 578 25.24 -17.36 19.24
C THR A 578 26.38 -16.48 19.76
N GLN A 579 27.46 -16.33 18.99
CA GLN A 579 28.56 -15.42 19.31
C GLN A 579 28.18 -13.95 19.08
N SER A 580 28.73 -13.05 19.89
CA SER A 580 28.61 -11.61 19.68
C SER A 580 29.38 -11.18 18.42
N TYR A 581 28.87 -10.18 17.71
CA TYR A 581 29.52 -9.56 16.55
C TYR A 581 29.79 -8.09 16.81
N ASP A 582 31.05 -7.67 16.69
CA ASP A 582 31.43 -6.25 16.81
C ASP A 582 31.06 -5.46 15.55
N SER A 583 31.15 -6.08 14.37
CA SER A 583 30.82 -5.44 13.10
C SER A 583 29.92 -6.33 12.24
N VAL A 584 28.88 -5.75 11.66
CA VAL A 584 28.03 -6.40 10.67
C VAL A 584 28.17 -5.70 9.32
N VAL A 585 28.47 -6.45 8.27
CA VAL A 585 28.52 -5.97 6.88
C VAL A 585 27.34 -6.59 6.13
N CYS A 586 26.31 -5.79 5.84
CA CYS A 586 25.14 -6.24 5.08
C CYS A 586 25.44 -6.20 3.57
N ILE A 587 25.19 -7.32 2.88
CA ILE A 587 25.37 -7.46 1.43
C ILE A 587 24.10 -8.04 0.80
N PRO A 588 23.75 -7.71 -0.45
CA PRO A 588 22.56 -8.24 -1.09
C PRO A 588 22.73 -9.73 -1.44
N TRP A 589 23.92 -10.09 -1.90
CA TRP A 589 24.37 -11.39 -2.40
C TRP A 589 25.92 -11.36 -2.44
N LEU A 590 26.57 -12.44 -2.91
CA LEU A 590 28.02 -12.47 -3.15
C LEU A 590 28.34 -12.97 -4.57
N ARG A 591 28.26 -12.08 -5.57
CA ARG A 591 28.49 -12.41 -6.99
C ARG A 591 29.83 -11.88 -7.51
N THR A 592 30.06 -11.94 -8.82
CA THR A 592 31.28 -11.43 -9.50
C THR A 592 31.31 -9.90 -9.67
N GLY A 593 30.65 -9.14 -8.80
CA GLY A 593 30.58 -7.67 -8.88
C GLY A 593 31.72 -6.96 -8.14
N GLY A 594 32.02 -5.73 -8.55
CA GLY A 594 33.05 -4.90 -7.89
C GLY A 594 32.67 -4.52 -6.45
N ALA A 595 31.38 -4.23 -6.21
CA ALA A 595 30.88 -3.91 -4.87
C ALA A 595 30.94 -5.12 -3.92
N ASP A 596 30.68 -6.34 -4.43
CA ASP A 596 30.81 -7.59 -3.68
C ASP A 596 32.26 -7.79 -3.21
N LEU A 597 33.23 -7.57 -4.10
CA LEU A 597 34.65 -7.60 -3.77
C LEU A 597 35.00 -6.55 -2.71
N VAL A 598 34.50 -5.32 -2.85
CA VAL A 598 34.71 -4.24 -1.86
C VAL A 598 34.16 -4.62 -0.49
N ALA A 599 32.98 -5.27 -0.41
CA ALA A 599 32.44 -5.75 0.85
C ALA A 599 33.39 -6.76 1.54
N CYS A 600 33.97 -7.68 0.77
CA CYS A 600 34.96 -8.64 1.28
C CYS A 600 36.26 -7.95 1.73
N LEU A 601 36.77 -6.98 0.96
CA LEU A 601 37.97 -6.22 1.31
C LEU A 601 37.76 -5.36 2.55
N LEU A 602 36.59 -4.74 2.67
CA LEU A 602 36.16 -4.01 3.86
C LEU A 602 36.15 -4.94 5.08
N ALA A 603 35.52 -6.11 4.98
CA ALA A 603 35.47 -7.08 6.07
C ALA A 603 36.89 -7.58 6.46
N ALA A 604 37.77 -7.82 5.48
CA ALA A 604 39.17 -8.17 5.73
C ALA A 604 39.94 -7.04 6.42
N SER A 605 39.67 -5.79 6.04
CA SER A 605 40.30 -4.60 6.60
C SER A 605 39.86 -4.35 8.03
N LEU A 606 38.55 -4.48 8.31
CA LEU A 606 38.02 -4.45 9.67
C LEU A 606 38.71 -5.51 10.55
N ARG A 607 38.94 -6.73 10.03
CA ARG A 607 39.64 -7.80 10.75
C ARG A 607 41.10 -7.46 11.05
N ARG A 608 41.81 -6.81 10.11
CA ARG A 608 43.20 -6.36 10.32
C ARG A 608 43.31 -5.19 11.28
N ILE A 609 42.43 -4.20 11.13
CA ILE A 609 42.40 -3.00 11.97
C ILE A 609 42.06 -3.38 13.41
N TYR A 610 41.13 -4.32 13.58
CA TYR A 610 40.65 -4.82 14.86
C TYR A 610 40.78 -6.35 14.97
N PRO A 611 41.99 -6.88 15.21
CA PRO A 611 42.25 -8.34 15.27
C PRO A 611 41.55 -9.08 16.41
N ASN A 612 40.91 -8.37 17.33
CA ASN A 612 40.15 -8.97 18.43
C ASN A 612 38.63 -8.87 18.21
N GLU A 613 38.19 -8.21 17.14
CA GLU A 613 36.77 -8.02 16.87
C GLU A 613 36.20 -9.11 15.95
N SER A 614 34.97 -9.53 16.25
CA SER A 614 34.23 -10.50 15.44
C SER A 614 33.40 -9.79 14.37
N ILE A 615 33.43 -10.35 13.16
CA ILE A 615 32.83 -9.72 11.98
C ILE A 615 31.85 -10.69 11.33
N LEU A 616 30.65 -10.21 11.07
CA LEU A 616 29.58 -10.90 10.36
C LEU A 616 29.34 -10.23 9.01
N MET A 617 29.49 -10.97 7.92
CA MET A 617 28.89 -10.64 6.64
C MET A 617 27.49 -11.26 6.60
N LEU A 618 26.46 -10.43 6.44
CA LEU A 618 25.06 -10.85 6.45
C LEU A 618 24.47 -10.65 5.06
N GLN A 619 24.13 -11.75 4.38
CA GLN A 619 23.51 -11.73 3.07
C GLN A 619 21.98 -11.66 3.20
N THR A 620 21.37 -10.60 2.68
CA THR A 620 20.01 -10.20 3.05
C THR A 620 18.98 -10.21 1.92
N ASP A 621 19.37 -10.12 0.65
CA ASP A 621 18.44 -9.81 -0.46
C ASP A 621 18.24 -10.98 -1.44
N HIS A 622 19.29 -11.78 -1.73
CA HIS A 622 19.23 -12.94 -2.61
C HIS A 622 20.27 -14.02 -2.24
N PRO A 623 19.97 -15.33 -2.39
CA PRO A 623 20.86 -16.43 -1.98
C PRO A 623 22.07 -16.67 -2.92
N ALA A 624 22.36 -15.77 -3.86
CA ALA A 624 23.35 -16.04 -4.91
C ALA A 624 24.79 -15.89 -4.39
N VAL A 625 25.62 -16.92 -4.60
CA VAL A 625 27.03 -16.93 -4.22
C VAL A 625 27.87 -17.51 -5.36
N ASP A 626 28.57 -16.64 -6.10
CA ASP A 626 29.43 -17.04 -7.23
C ASP A 626 30.92 -17.07 -6.85
N ARG A 627 31.36 -16.28 -5.84
CA ARG A 627 32.77 -16.09 -5.46
C ARG A 627 33.01 -16.23 -3.96
N ILE A 628 32.67 -17.40 -3.41
CA ILE A 628 32.85 -17.68 -1.97
C ILE A 628 34.31 -17.53 -1.52
N GLU A 629 35.27 -17.71 -2.43
CA GLU A 629 36.71 -17.57 -2.17
C GLU A 629 37.14 -16.13 -1.86
N TRP A 630 36.32 -15.12 -2.16
CA TRP A 630 36.58 -13.72 -1.76
C TRP A 630 36.31 -13.48 -0.27
N LYS A 631 35.47 -14.33 0.36
CA LYS A 631 35.19 -14.23 1.78
C LYS A 631 36.49 -14.46 2.59
N PRO A 632 36.89 -13.53 3.47
CA PRO A 632 38.03 -13.76 4.35
C PRO A 632 37.81 -15.01 5.23
N SER A 633 38.83 -15.85 5.42
CA SER A 633 38.70 -17.10 6.18
C SER A 633 38.10 -16.89 7.58
N ASP A 634 38.52 -15.81 8.23
CA ASP A 634 38.25 -15.51 9.64
C ASP A 634 36.99 -14.65 9.84
N VAL A 635 36.19 -14.47 8.80
CA VAL A 635 34.92 -13.72 8.81
C VAL A 635 33.75 -14.66 8.57
N ASN A 636 32.70 -14.53 9.38
CA ASN A 636 31.50 -15.35 9.22
C ASN A 636 30.61 -14.77 8.13
N LEU A 637 30.15 -15.61 7.21
CA LEU A 637 29.14 -15.26 6.21
C LEU A 637 27.88 -16.06 6.53
N VAL A 638 26.76 -15.36 6.75
CA VAL A 638 25.47 -15.98 7.01
C VAL A 638 24.46 -15.49 5.98
N ASP A 639 23.79 -16.45 5.33
CA ASP A 639 22.69 -16.18 4.42
C ASP A 639 21.35 -16.23 5.16
N VAL A 640 20.63 -15.11 5.10
CA VAL A 640 19.27 -14.97 5.64
C VAL A 640 18.28 -14.53 4.56
N SER A 641 18.72 -14.43 3.30
CA SER A 641 17.93 -13.86 2.21
C SER A 641 16.66 -14.66 1.90
N ASP A 642 16.69 -15.97 2.01
CA ASP A 642 15.52 -16.84 1.87
C ASP A 642 14.47 -16.58 2.95
N ILE A 643 14.89 -16.41 4.22
CA ILE A 643 14.01 -16.01 5.33
C ILE A 643 13.43 -14.63 5.05
N MET A 644 14.26 -13.66 4.69
CA MET A 644 13.82 -12.29 4.42
C MET A 644 12.86 -12.22 3.23
N ARG A 645 13.04 -13.04 2.19
CA ARG A 645 12.16 -13.14 1.03
C ARG A 645 10.88 -13.96 1.28
N SER A 646 10.86 -14.78 2.33
CA SER A 646 9.68 -15.57 2.70
C SER A 646 8.56 -14.75 3.34
N VAL A 647 8.83 -13.49 3.67
CA VAL A 647 7.90 -12.56 4.33
C VAL A 647 7.72 -11.29 3.50
N ASP A 648 6.68 -10.52 3.82
CA ASP A 648 6.46 -9.22 3.17
C ASP A 648 7.56 -8.22 3.52
N ALA A 649 7.66 -7.22 2.65
CA ALA A 649 8.72 -6.22 2.68
C ALA A 649 8.80 -5.43 4.01
N PRO A 650 7.70 -4.96 4.63
CA PRO A 650 7.72 -4.40 6.00
C PRO A 650 8.17 -5.39 7.09
N THR A 651 7.80 -6.66 6.98
CA THR A 651 8.20 -7.70 7.94
C THR A 651 9.69 -8.00 7.86
N ALA A 652 10.25 -8.10 6.65
CA ALA A 652 11.69 -8.27 6.45
C ALA A 652 12.51 -7.11 7.07
N GLU A 653 12.04 -5.85 6.91
CA GLU A 653 12.67 -4.70 7.55
C GLU A 653 12.66 -4.82 9.09
N ARG A 654 11.52 -5.24 9.68
CA ARG A 654 11.41 -5.46 11.13
C ARG A 654 12.32 -6.58 11.62
N LEU A 655 12.39 -7.68 10.88
CA LEU A 655 13.26 -8.82 11.21
C LEU A 655 14.73 -8.41 11.20
N LEU A 656 15.20 -7.78 10.12
CA LEU A 656 16.58 -7.31 10.03
C LEU A 656 16.89 -6.28 11.12
N ASN A 657 16.00 -5.32 11.37
CA ASN A 657 16.17 -4.38 12.50
C ASN A 657 16.27 -5.10 13.85
N THR A 658 15.45 -6.13 14.08
CA THR A 658 15.45 -6.90 15.33
C THR A 658 16.74 -7.69 15.50
N ILE A 659 17.28 -8.27 14.42
CA ILE A 659 18.60 -8.92 14.42
C ILE A 659 19.69 -7.90 14.74
N LEU A 660 19.72 -6.77 14.03
CA LEU A 660 20.77 -5.76 14.23
C LEU A 660 20.73 -5.19 15.65
N ALA A 661 19.53 -4.92 16.18
CA ALA A 661 19.36 -4.49 17.56
C ALA A 661 19.74 -5.58 18.58
N GLY A 662 19.40 -6.85 18.31
CA GLY A 662 19.71 -7.98 19.20
C GLY A 662 21.19 -8.35 19.21
N LEU A 663 21.87 -8.25 18.07
CA LEU A 663 23.32 -8.44 17.95
C LEU A 663 24.09 -7.28 18.58
N ALA A 664 23.49 -6.08 18.61
CA ALA A 664 24.08 -4.87 19.17
C ALA A 664 25.52 -4.62 18.71
N PRO A 665 25.82 -4.69 17.40
CA PRO A 665 27.19 -4.49 16.93
C PRO A 665 27.63 -3.04 17.19
N LYS A 666 28.94 -2.84 17.34
CA LYS A 666 29.52 -1.49 17.40
C LYS A 666 29.23 -0.72 16.12
N ARG A 667 29.22 -1.43 14.98
CA ARG A 667 29.00 -0.83 13.66
C ARG A 667 28.27 -1.75 12.69
N VAL A 668 27.42 -1.15 11.85
CA VAL A 668 26.78 -1.81 10.71
C VAL A 668 27.20 -1.06 9.45
N VAL A 669 27.82 -1.76 8.50
CA VAL A 669 28.16 -1.20 7.19
C VAL A 669 27.27 -1.84 6.14
N ASN A 670 26.43 -1.04 5.50
CA ASN A 670 25.64 -1.50 4.38
C ASN A 670 26.41 -1.36 3.07
N VAL A 671 26.61 -2.47 2.35
CA VAL A 671 27.21 -2.49 1.02
C VAL A 671 26.18 -3.06 0.04
N ASN A 672 25.45 -2.18 -0.65
CA ASN A 672 24.44 -2.51 -1.67
C ASN A 672 23.29 -3.42 -1.22
N SER A 673 23.04 -3.65 0.08
CA SER A 673 21.80 -4.31 0.49
C SER A 673 20.64 -3.31 0.43
N ASN A 674 19.65 -3.60 -0.43
CA ASN A 674 18.44 -2.81 -0.54
C ASN A 674 17.61 -2.93 0.75
N LEU A 675 17.50 -4.13 1.31
CA LEU A 675 16.81 -4.35 2.58
C LEU A 675 17.44 -3.54 3.72
N CYS A 676 18.77 -3.52 3.83
CA CYS A 676 19.47 -2.76 4.87
C CYS A 676 19.29 -1.25 4.67
N TRP A 677 19.32 -0.75 3.44
CA TRP A 677 19.00 0.66 3.13
C TRP A 677 17.60 1.05 3.57
N ARG A 678 16.61 0.19 3.32
CA ARG A 678 15.24 0.39 3.79
C ARG A 678 15.13 0.36 5.32
N VAL A 679 15.90 -0.48 6.00
CA VAL A 679 16.01 -0.48 7.46
C VAL A 679 16.64 0.81 7.98
N PHE A 680 17.70 1.31 7.36
CA PHE A 680 18.29 2.61 7.72
C PHE A 680 17.31 3.76 7.54
N ARG A 681 16.52 3.75 6.45
CA ARG A 681 15.48 4.74 6.21
C ARG A 681 14.40 4.71 7.30
N ARG A 682 13.88 3.52 7.63
CA ARG A 682 12.75 3.38 8.56
C ARG A 682 13.14 3.43 10.03
N PHE A 683 14.25 2.79 10.40
CA PHE A 683 14.65 2.56 11.79
C PHE A 683 16.00 3.19 12.15
N GLY A 684 16.73 3.78 11.20
CA GLY A 684 18.07 4.33 11.41
C GLY A 684 18.14 5.35 12.54
N LYS A 685 17.11 6.20 12.71
CA LYS A 685 17.04 7.16 13.83
C LYS A 685 17.15 6.51 15.21
N ARG A 686 16.68 5.27 15.38
CA ARG A 686 16.75 4.52 16.65
C ARG A 686 18.01 3.65 16.73
N LEU A 687 18.45 3.10 15.61
CA LEU A 687 19.63 2.23 15.56
C LEU A 687 20.92 3.02 15.80
N LYS A 688 20.99 4.26 15.30
CA LYS A 688 22.19 5.11 15.42
C LYS A 688 22.57 5.50 16.84
N ASP A 689 21.64 5.43 17.79
CA ASP A 689 21.91 5.78 19.18
C ASP A 689 22.89 4.79 19.85
N ARG A 690 23.12 3.64 19.20
CA ARG A 690 23.62 2.43 19.85
C ARG A 690 24.59 1.62 18.98
N THR A 691 24.56 1.90 17.68
CA THR A 691 25.39 1.27 16.65
C THR A 691 25.75 2.32 15.61
N ASP A 692 27.04 2.41 15.25
CA ASP A 692 27.47 3.31 14.19
C ASP A 692 27.01 2.77 12.82
N LEU A 693 26.11 3.50 12.16
CA LEU A 693 25.56 3.11 10.86
C LEU A 693 26.37 3.74 9.73
N PHE A 694 26.89 2.90 8.83
CA PHE A 694 27.62 3.34 7.64
C PHE A 694 26.94 2.84 6.38
N GLY A 695 26.83 3.71 5.38
CA GLY A 695 26.38 3.34 4.04
C GLY A 695 27.52 3.45 3.04
N TYR A 696 27.72 2.43 2.20
CA TYR A 696 28.69 2.46 1.11
C TYR A 696 27.98 2.76 -0.22
N LEU A 697 28.35 3.86 -0.87
CA LEU A 697 27.84 4.28 -2.17
C LEU A 697 28.97 4.24 -3.22
N PHE A 698 28.66 3.83 -4.45
CA PHE A 698 29.65 3.60 -5.52
C PHE A 698 29.47 4.55 -6.71
N CYS A 699 28.30 4.52 -7.34
CA CYS A 699 28.03 5.39 -8.49
C CYS A 699 26.54 5.67 -8.64
N TRP A 700 26.25 6.69 -9.45
CA TRP A 700 24.92 6.88 -10.03
C TRP A 700 24.68 5.78 -11.06
N ASP A 701 23.56 5.07 -10.93
CA ASP A 701 23.08 4.21 -12.00
C ASP A 701 22.23 5.03 -12.98
N ARG A 702 21.87 4.43 -14.12
CA ARG A 702 20.98 5.08 -15.09
C ARG A 702 19.82 4.18 -15.45
N THR A 703 18.61 4.73 -15.56
CA THR A 703 17.49 4.01 -16.18
C THR A 703 17.72 3.82 -17.68
N PRO A 704 16.97 2.95 -18.38
CA PRO A 704 17.04 2.82 -19.83
C PRO A 704 16.82 4.16 -20.57
N GLU A 705 16.04 5.06 -19.99
CA GLU A 705 15.76 6.41 -20.49
C GLU A 705 16.88 7.42 -20.17
N GLY A 706 17.90 7.02 -19.42
CA GLY A 706 19.06 7.85 -19.07
C GLY A 706 18.92 8.67 -17.78
N ALA A 707 17.82 8.52 -17.05
CA ALA A 707 17.64 9.23 -15.77
C ALA A 707 18.56 8.65 -14.68
N TRP A 708 19.00 9.49 -13.74
CA TRP A 708 19.81 9.03 -12.61
C TRP A 708 19.00 8.13 -11.68
N ALA A 709 19.62 7.03 -11.27
CA ALA A 709 19.02 5.99 -10.44
C ALA A 709 20.06 5.38 -9.46
N GLY A 710 19.60 4.43 -8.65
CA GLY A 710 20.43 3.64 -7.76
C GLY A 710 20.51 4.21 -6.34
N TYR A 711 21.35 3.62 -5.50
CA TYR A 711 21.39 3.93 -4.07
C TYR A 711 21.62 5.43 -3.74
N PRO A 712 22.45 6.19 -4.48
CA PRO A 712 22.59 7.62 -4.26
C PRO A 712 21.28 8.41 -4.46
N SER A 713 20.46 8.11 -5.47
CA SER A 713 19.15 8.77 -5.64
C SER A 713 18.13 8.28 -4.62
N ASP A 714 18.11 6.97 -4.38
CA ASP A 714 16.97 6.30 -3.76
C ASP A 714 16.99 6.38 -2.23
N PHE A 715 18.18 6.52 -1.62
CA PHE A 715 18.32 6.42 -0.16
C PHE A 715 19.16 7.52 0.49
N TYR A 716 20.08 8.17 -0.22
CA TYR A 716 20.98 9.15 0.40
C TYR A 716 20.20 10.22 1.17
N ALA A 717 19.27 10.93 0.51
CA ALA A 717 18.55 12.06 1.12
C ALA A 717 17.76 11.67 2.37
N GLU A 718 17.16 10.47 2.38
CA GLU A 718 16.32 9.99 3.49
C GLU A 718 17.14 9.40 4.65
N THR A 719 18.35 8.91 4.38
CA THR A 719 19.14 8.15 5.36
C THR A 719 20.34 8.91 5.92
N ALA A 720 20.89 9.88 5.21
CA ALA A 720 22.17 10.50 5.53
C ALA A 720 22.26 11.06 6.97
N ASN A 721 21.18 11.68 7.47
CA ASN A 721 21.09 12.19 8.85
C ASN A 721 21.14 11.10 9.94
N ASN A 722 20.93 9.83 9.57
CA ASN A 722 20.96 8.70 10.47
C ASN A 722 22.31 7.97 10.47
N LEU A 723 23.21 8.29 9.54
CA LEU A 723 24.48 7.58 9.37
C LEU A 723 25.61 8.28 10.12
N ALA A 724 26.48 7.49 10.76
CA ALA A 724 27.74 7.94 11.33
C ALA A 724 28.72 8.38 10.23
N GLY A 725 28.63 7.75 9.05
CA GLY A 725 29.37 8.15 7.86
C GLY A 725 28.86 7.50 6.59
N ILE A 726 29.11 8.15 5.47
CA ILE A 726 28.84 7.62 4.13
C ILE A 726 30.18 7.39 3.45
N LEU A 727 30.47 6.14 3.13
CA LEU A 727 31.67 5.77 2.41
C LEU A 727 31.39 5.88 0.92
N THR A 728 32.25 6.60 0.21
CA THR A 728 32.25 6.63 -1.26
C THR A 728 33.55 6.05 -1.77
N ASP A 729 33.53 5.34 -2.90
CA ASP A 729 34.77 4.85 -3.54
C ASP A 729 35.57 5.97 -4.23
N THR A 730 34.98 7.16 -4.34
CA THR A 730 35.45 8.29 -5.15
C THR A 730 35.21 9.62 -4.45
N GLN A 731 36.08 10.60 -4.70
CA GLN A 731 35.83 12.00 -4.35
C GLN A 731 34.74 12.59 -5.26
N TYR A 732 34.70 12.18 -6.52
CA TYR A 732 33.67 12.59 -7.49
C TYR A 732 32.25 12.38 -6.95
N LEU A 733 31.94 11.21 -6.39
CA LEU A 733 30.60 10.96 -5.87
C LEU A 733 30.29 11.83 -4.65
N LYS A 734 31.27 12.09 -3.77
CA LYS A 734 31.10 13.05 -2.67
C LYS A 734 30.75 14.44 -3.20
N ASP A 735 31.49 14.93 -4.19
CA ASP A 735 31.27 16.26 -4.76
C ASP A 735 29.90 16.36 -5.42
N GLN A 736 29.48 15.31 -6.15
CA GLN A 736 28.14 15.23 -6.74
C GLN A 736 27.04 15.24 -5.68
N LEU A 737 27.13 14.40 -4.65
CA LEU A 737 26.15 14.37 -3.56
C LEU A 737 26.05 15.74 -2.87
N THR A 738 27.19 16.40 -2.67
CA THR A 738 27.26 17.73 -2.06
C THR A 738 26.62 18.78 -2.96
N GLN A 739 26.92 18.76 -4.25
CA GLN A 739 26.38 19.72 -5.22
C GLN A 739 24.85 19.55 -5.41
N ILE A 740 24.37 18.31 -5.49
CA ILE A 740 22.96 18.01 -5.79
C ILE A 740 22.09 18.25 -4.56
N TYR A 741 22.49 17.75 -3.40
CA TYR A 741 21.66 17.80 -2.19
C TYR A 741 21.98 18.96 -1.26
N THR A 742 23.10 19.66 -1.47
CA THR A 742 23.56 20.79 -0.62
C THR A 742 23.40 20.47 0.87
N PRO A 743 24.01 19.36 1.37
CA PRO A 743 23.89 18.98 2.76
C PRO A 743 24.51 20.04 3.67
N PRO A 744 24.05 20.15 4.93
CA PRO A 744 24.75 20.93 5.95
C PRO A 744 26.20 20.47 6.13
N ALA A 745 27.09 21.39 6.54
CA ALA A 745 28.53 21.11 6.66
C ALA A 745 28.86 19.88 7.52
N ASP A 746 28.12 19.66 8.62
CA ASP A 746 28.32 18.49 9.48
C ASP A 746 28.01 17.16 8.79
N LEU A 747 27.10 17.18 7.82
CA LEU A 747 26.75 16.00 7.03
C LEU A 747 27.72 15.81 5.87
N GLU A 748 28.14 16.90 5.23
CA GLU A 748 29.18 16.89 4.19
C GLU A 748 30.52 16.34 4.70
N ASP A 749 30.90 16.71 5.93
CA ASP A 749 32.11 16.23 6.60
C ASP A 749 32.05 14.72 6.90
N ARG A 750 30.83 14.16 7.00
CA ARG A 750 30.59 12.73 7.21
C ARG A 750 30.50 11.91 5.91
N ILE A 751 30.71 12.53 4.75
CA ILE A 751 30.91 11.83 3.49
C ILE A 751 32.41 11.61 3.30
N TYR A 752 32.82 10.35 3.30
CA TYR A 752 34.21 9.94 3.30
C TYR A 752 34.58 9.16 2.03
N PRO A 753 35.34 9.80 1.13
CA PRO A 753 36.02 9.09 0.06
C PRO A 753 37.03 8.12 0.66
N ILE A 754 36.89 6.85 0.31
CA ILE A 754 37.77 5.75 0.71
C ILE A 754 38.11 4.89 -0.50
N TYR A 755 39.39 4.92 -0.86
CA TYR A 755 39.88 4.34 -2.09
C TYR A 755 40.14 2.83 -1.95
N THR A 756 39.33 2.03 -2.64
CA THR A 756 39.40 0.55 -2.60
C THR A 756 40.83 0.03 -2.77
N PRO A 757 41.30 -0.89 -1.90
CA PRO A 757 42.66 -1.41 -1.99
C PRO A 757 42.75 -2.54 -3.02
N LEU A 758 43.98 -2.91 -3.39
CA LEU A 758 44.23 -4.10 -4.19
C LEU A 758 43.80 -5.38 -3.46
N ALA A 759 43.06 -6.25 -4.15
CA ALA A 759 42.52 -7.47 -3.55
C ALA A 759 43.58 -8.53 -3.23
N LYS A 760 44.67 -8.55 -4.01
CA LYS A 760 45.86 -9.36 -3.76
C LYS A 760 47.08 -8.47 -3.91
N ASN A 761 48.10 -8.72 -3.10
CA ASN A 761 49.42 -8.15 -3.36
C ASN A 761 49.89 -8.68 -4.71
N VAL A 762 49.77 -7.83 -5.73
CA VAL A 762 50.43 -8.03 -7.01
C VAL A 762 51.91 -7.85 -6.69
N ALA A 763 52.70 -8.92 -6.79
CA ALA A 763 54.14 -8.76 -6.77
C ALA A 763 54.46 -7.66 -7.79
N PRO A 764 55.28 -6.65 -7.45
CA PRO A 764 55.68 -5.67 -8.45
C PRO A 764 56.21 -6.51 -9.62
N PRO A 765 55.58 -6.44 -10.82
CA PRO A 765 56.12 -7.16 -11.93
C PRO A 765 57.59 -6.73 -12.06
N ASP A 766 58.49 -7.66 -12.41
CA ASP A 766 59.83 -7.27 -12.89
C ASP A 766 59.60 -6.07 -13.81
N PRO A 767 60.22 -4.92 -13.53
CA PRO A 767 59.76 -3.62 -13.97
C PRO A 767 59.48 -3.67 -15.45
N VAL A 768 58.19 -3.87 -15.85
CA VAL A 768 57.80 -4.49 -17.14
C VAL A 768 58.77 -4.02 -18.20
N SER A 769 59.81 -4.83 -18.41
CA SER A 769 60.96 -4.38 -19.16
C SER A 769 60.49 -4.51 -20.58
N THR A 770 60.04 -3.37 -21.11
CA THR A 770 59.50 -3.16 -22.45
C THR A 770 58.10 -3.74 -22.65
N PHE A 771 57.07 -2.88 -22.53
CA PHE A 771 55.87 -2.99 -23.37
C PHE A 771 56.31 -2.86 -24.84
N GLY A 772 56.84 -3.96 -25.39
CA GLY A 772 57.16 -4.17 -26.80
C GLY A 772 57.97 -3.08 -27.49
N SER A 773 59.17 -2.74 -27.01
CA SER A 773 60.15 -2.07 -27.90
C SER A 773 60.82 -3.14 -28.78
N GLY A 774 60.08 -3.70 -29.73
CA GLY A 774 60.62 -4.69 -30.67
C GLY A 774 59.67 -5.81 -31.11
N GLN A 775 58.37 -5.55 -31.29
CA GLN A 775 57.55 -6.52 -32.03
C GLN A 775 58.08 -6.65 -33.48
N PRO A 776 58.20 -7.87 -34.03
CA PRO A 776 58.57 -8.04 -35.42
C PRO A 776 57.53 -7.33 -36.32
N PRO A 777 57.93 -6.78 -37.48
CA PRO A 777 57.11 -5.88 -38.31
C PRO A 777 55.78 -6.46 -38.84
N ASN A 778 55.48 -7.74 -38.55
CA ASN A 778 54.28 -8.45 -38.99
C ASN A 778 53.28 -8.76 -37.86
N VAL A 779 53.50 -8.29 -36.63
CA VAL A 779 52.55 -8.47 -35.52
C VAL A 779 51.71 -7.21 -35.35
N ARG A 780 50.39 -7.37 -35.36
CA ARG A 780 49.44 -6.27 -35.14
C ARG A 780 49.43 -5.89 -33.66
N PRO A 781 49.27 -4.60 -33.32
CA PRO A 781 49.10 -4.19 -31.94
C PRO A 781 47.91 -4.90 -31.28
N LEU A 782 48.01 -5.21 -30.00
CA LEU A 782 46.98 -5.93 -29.25
C LEU A 782 46.30 -5.03 -28.22
N VAL A 783 44.99 -4.84 -28.33
CA VAL A 783 44.16 -4.13 -27.36
C VAL A 783 43.29 -5.10 -26.59
N LEU A 784 43.30 -4.98 -25.26
CA LEU A 784 42.49 -5.82 -24.39
C LEU A 784 41.26 -5.08 -23.87
N TRP A 785 40.17 -5.81 -23.65
CA TRP A 785 38.94 -5.29 -23.05
C TRP A 785 38.35 -6.35 -22.13
N ALA A 786 37.81 -5.98 -20.97
CA ALA A 786 37.02 -6.90 -20.17
C ALA A 786 35.95 -6.20 -19.35
N GLY A 787 34.79 -6.85 -19.23
CA GLY A 787 33.65 -6.33 -18.50
C GLY A 787 32.41 -7.19 -18.70
N ARG A 788 31.36 -6.89 -17.94
CA ARG A 788 30.03 -7.47 -18.18
C ARG A 788 29.51 -6.98 -19.54
N LEU A 789 28.77 -7.80 -20.25
CA LEU A 789 28.18 -7.43 -21.54
C LEU A 789 26.82 -6.75 -21.33
N ASP A 790 26.81 -5.71 -20.50
CA ASP A 790 25.62 -4.96 -20.09
C ASP A 790 25.73 -3.52 -20.61
N ARG A 791 24.62 -2.76 -20.64
CA ARG A 791 24.54 -1.41 -21.24
C ARG A 791 25.58 -0.46 -20.65
N GLN A 792 25.80 -0.54 -19.34
CA GLN A 792 26.80 0.26 -18.63
C GLN A 792 28.22 0.14 -19.23
N LYS A 793 28.63 -1.05 -19.68
CA LYS A 793 30.01 -1.31 -20.14
C LYS A 793 30.24 -0.99 -21.61
N ARG A 794 29.17 -0.74 -22.35
CA ARG A 794 29.17 -0.34 -23.76
C ARG A 794 30.06 -1.22 -24.63
N PHE A 795 29.84 -2.54 -24.59
CA PHE A 795 30.57 -3.45 -25.47
C PHE A 795 30.23 -3.24 -26.96
N ASP A 796 29.04 -2.69 -27.26
CA ASP A 796 28.69 -2.14 -28.57
C ASP A 796 29.72 -1.12 -29.06
N LEU A 797 30.15 -0.21 -28.20
CA LEU A 797 31.15 0.80 -28.55
C LEU A 797 32.53 0.17 -28.79
N ALA A 798 32.91 -0.83 -27.98
CA ALA A 798 34.16 -1.57 -28.20
C ALA A 798 34.18 -2.28 -29.57
N ILE A 799 33.04 -2.83 -30.01
CA ILE A 799 32.86 -3.43 -31.34
C ILE A 799 33.08 -2.39 -32.44
N GLU A 800 32.47 -1.21 -32.33
CA GLU A 800 32.61 -0.14 -33.33
C GLU A 800 34.04 0.42 -33.39
N ILE A 801 34.72 0.55 -32.24
CA ILE A 801 36.14 0.93 -32.19
C ILE A 801 37.00 -0.12 -32.89
N ALA A 802 36.75 -1.41 -32.67
CA ALA A 802 37.49 -2.48 -33.34
C ALA A 802 37.26 -2.49 -34.85
N LYS A 803 36.03 -2.24 -35.32
CA LYS A 803 35.72 -2.07 -36.75
C LYS A 803 36.50 -0.90 -37.37
N ALA A 804 36.68 0.19 -36.63
CA ALA A 804 37.43 1.37 -37.08
C ALA A 804 38.96 1.17 -37.09
N MET A 805 39.47 0.08 -36.50
CA MET A 805 40.91 -0.22 -36.37
C MET A 805 41.26 -1.63 -36.88
N PRO A 806 41.03 -1.95 -38.17
CA PRO A 806 41.19 -3.31 -38.72
C PRO A 806 42.63 -3.86 -38.71
N ASP A 807 43.61 -2.98 -38.49
CA ASP A 807 45.05 -3.25 -38.36
C ASP A 807 45.50 -3.48 -36.90
N VAL A 808 44.58 -3.42 -35.94
CA VAL A 808 44.81 -3.70 -34.51
C VAL A 808 43.93 -4.88 -34.10
N ASP A 809 44.48 -5.82 -33.33
CA ASP A 809 43.75 -6.96 -32.81
C ASP A 809 43.15 -6.64 -31.44
N PHE A 810 41.91 -7.03 -31.22
CA PHE A 810 41.16 -6.84 -29.98
C PHE A 810 40.87 -8.19 -29.33
N ARG A 811 41.09 -8.28 -28.02
CA ARG A 811 40.71 -9.46 -27.23
C ARG A 811 39.84 -9.05 -26.06
N ALA A 812 38.64 -9.60 -26.03
CA ALA A 812 37.59 -9.26 -25.08
C ALA A 812 37.25 -10.44 -24.17
N TRP A 813 36.85 -10.17 -22.92
CA TRP A 813 36.30 -11.16 -21.99
C TRP A 813 35.03 -10.61 -21.34
N GLY A 814 33.96 -11.41 -21.30
CA GLY A 814 32.73 -10.98 -20.65
C GLY A 814 31.56 -11.93 -20.86
N LYS A 815 30.52 -11.75 -20.04
CA LYS A 815 29.20 -12.37 -20.20
C LYS A 815 28.12 -11.35 -19.82
N ALA A 816 26.95 -11.45 -20.43
CA ALA A 816 25.76 -10.69 -20.04
C ALA A 816 25.23 -11.22 -18.69
N LEU A 817 24.92 -10.32 -17.76
CA LEU A 817 24.49 -10.70 -16.41
C LEU A 817 23.26 -9.93 -15.92
N LEU A 818 23.15 -8.64 -16.23
CA LEU A 818 22.03 -7.80 -15.79
C LEU A 818 21.12 -7.38 -16.94
N ASP A 819 21.69 -7.09 -18.11
CA ASP A 819 20.93 -6.67 -19.28
C ASP A 819 20.91 -7.78 -20.35
N GLU A 820 20.05 -7.63 -21.36
CA GLU A 820 20.18 -8.41 -22.59
C GLU A 820 21.53 -8.08 -23.25
N GLY A 821 22.34 -9.11 -23.50
CA GLY A 821 23.67 -8.94 -24.09
C GLY A 821 23.62 -8.36 -25.51
N PRO A 822 24.72 -7.76 -25.99
CA PRO A 822 24.82 -7.20 -27.34
C PRO A 822 24.81 -8.30 -28.41
N ASP A 823 24.47 -7.94 -29.64
CA ASP A 823 24.47 -8.86 -30.77
C ASP A 823 25.90 -9.29 -31.16
N LEU A 824 26.29 -10.48 -30.71
CA LEU A 824 27.60 -11.08 -30.96
C LEU A 824 27.80 -11.52 -32.42
N SER A 825 26.76 -11.56 -33.25
CA SER A 825 26.91 -11.88 -34.68
C SER A 825 27.67 -10.80 -35.46
N THR A 826 27.76 -9.59 -34.90
CA THR A 826 28.39 -8.41 -35.50
C THR A 826 29.87 -8.23 -35.17
N LEU A 827 30.49 -9.21 -34.46
CA LEU A 827 31.89 -9.15 -34.06
C LEU A 827 32.82 -9.04 -35.29
N PRO A 828 33.72 -8.04 -35.33
CA PRO A 828 34.64 -7.87 -36.45
C PRO A 828 35.75 -8.92 -36.41
N LYS A 829 36.36 -9.20 -37.57
CA LYS A 829 37.37 -10.26 -37.72
C LYS A 829 38.63 -10.07 -36.86
N ASN A 830 38.91 -8.84 -36.47
CA ASN A 830 40.04 -8.48 -35.61
C ASN A 830 39.67 -8.49 -34.12
N MET A 831 38.45 -8.90 -33.73
CA MET A 831 38.06 -9.03 -32.32
C MET A 831 37.76 -10.48 -31.97
N THR A 832 38.31 -10.94 -30.85
CA THR A 832 38.00 -12.25 -30.26
C THR A 832 37.35 -12.06 -28.89
N LEU A 833 36.13 -12.55 -28.71
CA LEU A 833 35.46 -12.62 -27.42
C LEU A 833 35.71 -14.00 -26.78
N LYS A 834 36.19 -13.99 -25.55
CA LYS A 834 36.36 -15.17 -24.70
C LYS A 834 35.33 -15.14 -23.57
N GLU A 835 35.11 -16.31 -22.98
CA GLU A 835 34.35 -16.46 -21.73
C GLU A 835 34.99 -15.67 -20.58
N SER A 836 34.28 -15.60 -19.45
CA SER A 836 34.80 -14.94 -18.24
C SER A 836 36.15 -15.53 -17.80
N PHE A 837 37.03 -14.68 -17.26
CA PHE A 837 38.35 -15.10 -16.74
C PHE A 837 38.33 -15.28 -15.21
N THR A 838 39.22 -16.11 -14.69
CA THR A 838 39.33 -16.35 -13.24
C THR A 838 40.49 -15.57 -12.60
N GLY A 839 41.54 -15.29 -13.38
CA GLY A 839 42.67 -14.46 -12.96
C GLY A 839 43.29 -13.65 -14.11
N TYR A 840 44.07 -12.63 -13.74
CA TYR A 840 44.72 -11.71 -14.68
C TYR A 840 45.83 -12.37 -15.51
N ASP A 841 46.40 -13.47 -15.02
CA ASP A 841 47.48 -14.20 -15.70
C ASP A 841 47.00 -14.81 -17.03
N GLU A 842 45.69 -15.07 -17.15
CA GLU A 842 45.05 -15.59 -18.37
C GLU A 842 44.85 -14.53 -19.47
N LEU A 843 44.99 -13.25 -19.13
CA LEU A 843 44.71 -12.14 -20.03
C LEU A 843 45.87 -11.83 -20.98
N GLY A 844 47.08 -12.29 -20.66
CA GLY A 844 48.28 -12.02 -21.46
C GLY A 844 48.66 -10.54 -21.47
N LEU A 845 48.61 -9.89 -20.31
CA LEU A 845 48.84 -8.45 -20.14
C LEU A 845 50.22 -7.98 -20.66
N GLU A 846 51.25 -8.83 -20.56
CA GLU A 846 52.62 -8.59 -21.05
C GLU A 846 52.67 -8.30 -22.56
N ALA A 847 51.74 -8.88 -23.33
CA ALA A 847 51.69 -8.75 -24.78
C ALA A 847 50.75 -7.63 -25.26
N ALA A 848 50.06 -6.95 -24.33
CA ALA A 848 49.07 -5.92 -24.66
C ALA A 848 49.72 -4.56 -24.87
N ASP A 849 49.28 -3.87 -25.92
CA ASP A 849 49.70 -2.50 -26.24
C ASP A 849 48.87 -1.44 -25.53
N ALA A 850 47.61 -1.76 -25.21
CA ALA A 850 46.71 -0.94 -24.42
C ALA A 850 45.54 -1.76 -23.87
N TRP A 851 44.95 -1.27 -22.80
CA TRP A 851 43.66 -1.68 -22.30
C TRP A 851 42.61 -0.65 -22.68
N LEU A 852 41.48 -1.10 -23.23
CA LEU A 852 40.34 -0.27 -23.59
C LEU A 852 39.24 -0.40 -22.52
N PHE A 853 38.76 0.75 -22.04
CA PHE A 853 37.66 0.83 -21.08
C PHE A 853 36.59 1.83 -21.57
N THR A 854 35.37 1.33 -21.83
CA THR A 854 34.33 2.03 -22.60
C THR A 854 33.07 2.36 -21.79
N SER A 855 33.11 2.25 -20.46
CA SER A 855 31.89 2.40 -19.65
C SER A 855 31.25 3.78 -19.78
N GLU A 856 29.92 3.82 -19.79
CA GLU A 856 29.14 5.07 -19.89
C GLU A 856 28.95 5.74 -18.51
N TRP A 857 28.89 4.98 -17.44
CA TRP A 857 28.92 5.48 -16.06
C TRP A 857 29.66 4.50 -15.15
N GLU A 858 30.39 5.04 -14.17
CA GLU A 858 31.20 4.28 -13.21
C GLU A 858 31.32 4.96 -11.85
N GLY A 859 31.70 4.16 -10.85
CA GLY A 859 32.32 4.66 -9.62
C GLY A 859 33.82 4.72 -9.84
N LEU A 860 34.58 3.93 -9.06
CA LEU A 860 35.96 3.58 -9.38
C LEU A 860 36.10 2.07 -9.66
N PRO A 861 36.31 1.65 -10.92
CA PRO A 861 36.38 0.24 -11.25
C PRO A 861 37.58 -0.45 -10.61
N THR A 862 37.33 -1.50 -9.81
CA THR A 862 38.39 -2.33 -9.20
C THR A 862 39.35 -2.92 -10.23
N LEU A 863 38.83 -3.27 -11.41
CA LEU A 863 39.59 -3.73 -12.57
C LEU A 863 40.69 -2.73 -12.97
N LEU A 864 40.39 -1.43 -13.03
CA LEU A 864 41.38 -0.42 -13.41
C LEU A 864 42.47 -0.25 -12.33
N ILE A 865 42.12 -0.42 -11.05
CA ILE A 865 43.10 -0.41 -9.95
C ILE A 865 44.07 -1.60 -10.11
N GLU A 866 43.54 -2.80 -10.37
CA GLU A 866 44.36 -4.01 -10.53
C GLU A 866 45.25 -3.99 -11.79
N LEU A 867 44.76 -3.40 -12.88
CA LEU A 867 45.56 -3.16 -14.09
C LEU A 867 46.61 -2.07 -13.86
N GLY A 868 46.25 -1.02 -13.13
CA GLY A 868 47.16 0.06 -12.76
C GLY A 868 48.32 -0.41 -11.88
N ALA A 869 48.07 -1.32 -10.93
CA ALA A 869 49.13 -1.96 -10.14
C ALA A 869 50.17 -2.72 -10.98
N ARG A 870 49.74 -3.21 -12.15
CA ARG A 870 50.59 -3.92 -13.13
C ARG A 870 51.25 -2.97 -14.13
N GLY A 871 50.90 -1.68 -14.09
CA GLY A 871 51.38 -0.66 -15.02
C GLY A 871 50.87 -0.86 -16.44
N VAL A 872 49.69 -1.46 -16.61
CA VAL A 872 49.08 -1.64 -17.94
C VAL A 872 48.68 -0.28 -18.50
N PRO A 873 49.04 0.06 -19.76
CA PRO A 873 48.61 1.29 -20.41
C PRO A 873 47.10 1.27 -20.64
N ILE A 874 46.37 2.29 -20.14
CA ILE A 874 44.90 2.30 -20.15
C ILE A 874 44.38 3.50 -20.94
N VAL A 875 43.50 3.22 -21.89
CA VAL A 875 42.59 4.18 -22.53
C VAL A 875 41.21 3.99 -21.94
N ALA A 876 40.68 5.02 -21.26
CA ALA A 876 39.43 4.88 -20.51
C ALA A 876 38.48 6.05 -20.70
N SER A 877 37.18 5.75 -20.70
CA SER A 877 36.12 6.75 -20.59
C SER A 877 36.29 7.61 -19.33
N ALA A 878 36.28 8.94 -19.49
CA ALA A 878 36.46 9.88 -18.40
C ALA A 878 35.11 10.18 -17.73
N VAL A 879 34.51 9.14 -17.12
CA VAL A 879 33.21 9.17 -16.45
C VAL A 879 33.35 8.83 -14.98
N GLY A 880 32.45 9.39 -14.16
CA GLY A 880 32.42 9.08 -12.73
C GLY A 880 33.77 9.35 -12.05
N GLY A 881 34.26 8.37 -11.29
CA GLY A 881 35.56 8.44 -10.62
C GLY A 881 36.75 7.97 -11.45
N VAL A 882 36.56 7.52 -12.70
CA VAL A 882 37.68 7.08 -13.57
C VAL A 882 38.77 8.15 -13.71
N PRO A 883 38.46 9.46 -13.86
CA PRO A 883 39.48 10.52 -13.94
C PRO A 883 40.31 10.70 -12.66
N GLU A 884 39.88 10.16 -11.52
CA GLU A 884 40.71 10.19 -10.31
C GLU A 884 41.90 9.23 -10.42
N LEU A 885 41.82 8.21 -11.27
CA LEU A 885 42.87 7.21 -11.48
C LEU A 885 43.55 7.36 -12.84
N ILE A 886 42.78 7.65 -13.89
CA ILE A 886 43.26 7.81 -15.27
C ILE A 886 43.28 9.30 -15.62
N THR A 887 44.42 9.90 -15.38
CA THR A 887 44.78 11.29 -15.73
C THR A 887 45.68 11.29 -16.97
N PRO A 888 45.90 12.42 -17.64
CA PRO A 888 46.90 12.51 -18.72
C PRO A 888 48.31 12.06 -18.31
N GLU A 889 48.64 12.06 -17.01
CA GLU A 889 49.91 11.62 -16.45
C GLU A 889 49.96 10.11 -16.15
N THR A 890 48.80 9.45 -16.07
CA THR A 890 48.68 8.03 -15.70
C THR A 890 48.01 7.16 -16.79
N GLY A 891 47.57 7.78 -17.89
CA GLY A 891 46.99 7.08 -19.06
C GLY A 891 46.34 8.04 -20.05
N TRP A 892 45.31 7.54 -20.76
CA TRP A 892 44.58 8.29 -21.78
C TRP A 892 43.09 8.41 -21.43
N PRO A 893 42.66 9.49 -20.75
CA PRO A 893 41.24 9.75 -20.51
C PRO A 893 40.52 10.20 -21.79
N VAL A 894 39.31 9.67 -22.00
CA VAL A 894 38.43 10.00 -23.14
C VAL A 894 37.17 10.69 -22.63
N HIS A 895 37.07 12.01 -22.83
CA HIS A 895 35.94 12.81 -22.35
C HIS A 895 34.70 12.73 -23.24
N ASP A 896 34.88 12.63 -24.56
CA ASP A 896 33.78 12.41 -25.50
C ASP A 896 33.53 10.90 -25.62
N VAL A 897 32.73 10.39 -24.68
CA VAL A 897 32.55 8.95 -24.45
C VAL A 897 31.64 8.26 -25.47
N GLU A 898 30.90 9.03 -26.28
CA GLU A 898 30.07 8.49 -27.36
C GLU A 898 30.85 8.38 -28.67
N SER A 899 31.90 9.16 -28.84
CA SER A 899 32.67 9.24 -30.08
C SER A 899 33.70 8.11 -30.22
N VAL A 900 33.40 7.17 -31.12
CA VAL A 900 34.35 6.13 -31.58
C VAL A 900 35.71 6.73 -31.98
N GLN A 901 35.70 7.87 -32.68
CA GLN A 901 36.93 8.47 -33.20
C GLN A 901 37.85 8.99 -32.10
N THR A 902 37.29 9.47 -30.98
CA THR A 902 38.07 9.95 -29.84
C THR A 902 38.81 8.79 -29.17
N TYR A 903 38.16 7.62 -29.01
CA TYR A 903 38.83 6.40 -28.53
C TYR A 903 39.89 5.90 -29.50
N VAL A 904 39.59 5.90 -30.81
CA VAL A 904 40.55 5.50 -31.84
C VAL A 904 41.80 6.39 -31.77
N ALA A 905 41.64 7.72 -31.69
CA ALA A 905 42.76 8.64 -31.57
C ALA A 905 43.60 8.39 -30.30
N ALA A 906 42.95 8.15 -29.16
CA ALA A 906 43.62 7.82 -27.91
C ALA A 906 44.40 6.49 -27.99
N LEU A 907 43.78 5.42 -28.52
CA LEU A 907 44.43 4.12 -28.74
C LEU A 907 45.61 4.23 -29.70
N ARG A 908 45.47 4.99 -30.80
CA ARG A 908 46.57 5.25 -31.73
C ARG A 908 47.73 5.98 -31.06
N SER A 909 47.43 6.96 -30.22
CA SER A 909 48.45 7.67 -29.43
C SER A 909 49.19 6.74 -28.48
N ALA A 910 48.45 5.88 -27.77
CA ALA A 910 49.02 4.87 -26.88
C ALA A 910 49.92 3.89 -27.65
N ILE A 911 49.43 3.32 -28.75
CA ILE A 911 50.16 2.37 -29.59
C ILE A 911 51.44 2.99 -30.17
N ALA A 912 51.38 4.23 -30.64
CA ALA A 912 52.51 4.90 -31.28
C ALA A 912 53.62 5.34 -30.30
N SER A 913 53.37 5.31 -28.99
CA SER A 913 54.25 5.94 -27.99
C SER A 913 54.73 4.98 -26.88
N PRO A 914 55.61 4.00 -27.16
CA PRO A 914 56.06 3.02 -26.16
C PRO A 914 56.70 3.63 -24.91
N ASN A 915 57.48 4.71 -25.06
CA ASN A 915 58.09 5.41 -23.94
C ASN A 915 57.05 6.06 -23.04
N ARG A 916 56.00 6.65 -23.64
CA ARG A 916 54.90 7.28 -22.92
C ARG A 916 54.08 6.24 -22.17
N ARG A 917 53.76 5.09 -22.80
CA ARG A 917 53.11 3.95 -22.15
C ARG A 917 53.87 3.48 -20.92
N SER A 918 55.18 3.36 -21.03
CA SER A 918 56.03 2.91 -19.92
C SER A 918 56.05 3.92 -18.78
N ALA A 919 56.15 5.22 -19.11
CA ALA A 919 56.14 6.30 -18.12
C ALA A 919 54.79 6.43 -17.40
N GLU A 920 53.68 6.44 -18.14
CA GLU A 920 52.33 6.54 -17.57
C GLU A 920 51.95 5.28 -16.80
N GLY A 921 52.32 4.09 -17.29
CA GLY A 921 52.14 2.84 -16.54
C GLY A 921 52.93 2.82 -15.22
N ALA A 922 54.14 3.40 -15.21
CA ALA A 922 54.90 3.58 -13.96
C ALA A 922 54.22 4.58 -13.01
N ALA A 923 53.80 5.74 -13.51
CA ALA A 923 53.10 6.75 -12.72
C ALA A 923 51.77 6.22 -12.14
N LEU A 924 51.01 5.46 -12.94
CA LEU A 924 49.77 4.83 -12.50
C LEU A 924 50.03 3.78 -11.41
N ARG A 925 51.08 2.97 -11.57
CA ARG A 925 51.49 1.99 -10.55
C ARG A 925 51.89 2.68 -9.26
N ASP A 926 52.64 3.77 -9.32
CA ASP A 926 53.04 4.55 -8.14
C ASP A 926 51.81 5.17 -7.45
N MET A 927 50.88 5.72 -8.22
CA MET A 927 49.61 6.24 -7.70
C MET A 927 48.77 5.14 -7.01
N VAL A 928 48.67 3.96 -7.62
CA VAL A 928 47.97 2.81 -7.03
C VAL A 928 48.67 2.33 -5.76
N ALA A 929 50.00 2.23 -5.76
CA ALA A 929 50.78 1.85 -4.60
C ALA A 929 50.66 2.86 -3.44
N GLN A 930 50.52 4.16 -3.74
CA GLN A 930 50.36 5.18 -2.72
C GLN A 930 48.91 5.24 -2.18
N ARG A 931 47.92 5.36 -3.08
CA ARG A 931 46.53 5.66 -2.72
C ARG A 931 45.67 4.43 -2.47
N HIS A 932 45.90 3.36 -3.23
CA HIS A 932 45.13 2.11 -3.20
C HIS A 932 45.89 0.97 -2.49
N SER A 933 46.88 1.31 -1.66
CA SER A 933 47.52 0.31 -0.80
C SER A 933 46.58 -0.12 0.33
N GLN A 934 46.75 -1.37 0.76
CA GLN A 934 46.03 -1.88 1.92
C GLN A 934 46.31 -1.05 3.18
N ALA A 935 47.54 -0.56 3.35
CA ALA A 935 47.91 0.28 4.49
C ALA A 935 47.19 1.65 4.46
N ALA A 936 47.10 2.30 3.29
CA ALA A 936 46.36 3.55 3.15
C ALA A 936 44.87 3.37 3.42
N TYR A 937 44.28 2.29 2.89
CA TYR A 937 42.88 1.95 3.15
C TYR A 937 42.63 1.67 4.62
N ASP A 938 43.45 0.82 5.25
CA ASP A 938 43.30 0.44 6.66
C ASP A 938 43.46 1.68 7.57
N HIS A 939 44.41 2.55 7.28
CA HIS A 939 44.61 3.81 8.00
C HIS A 939 43.41 4.75 7.85
N ARG A 940 42.92 4.95 6.63
CA ARG A 940 41.77 5.82 6.35
C ARG A 940 40.50 5.28 6.99
N LEU A 941 40.24 3.98 6.85
CA LEU A 941 39.10 3.32 7.47
C LEU A 941 39.16 3.43 8.99
N ARG A 942 40.32 3.17 9.61
CA ARG A 942 40.52 3.36 11.05
C ARG A 942 40.20 4.81 11.45
N SER A 943 40.76 5.79 10.75
CA SER A 943 40.53 7.21 11.04
C SER A 943 39.04 7.60 10.95
N ILE A 944 38.29 7.05 10.00
CA ILE A 944 36.85 7.30 9.86
C ILE A 944 36.09 6.68 11.03
N LEU A 945 36.37 5.41 11.34
CA LEU A 945 35.69 4.65 12.39
C LEU A 945 36.03 5.12 13.81
N GLU A 946 37.18 5.76 13.99
CA GLU A 946 37.61 6.34 15.27
C GLU A 946 37.19 7.82 15.38
N GLY A 947 37.16 8.55 14.26
CA GLY A 947 36.79 9.97 14.19
C GLY A 947 35.30 10.26 14.35
N SER A 948 34.43 9.26 14.15
CA SER A 948 32.98 9.38 14.38
C SER A 948 32.59 9.54 15.86
N LYS A 949 33.57 9.56 16.79
CA LYS A 949 33.37 9.62 18.25
C LYS A 949 33.71 10.96 18.91
N GLN A 950 34.04 12.01 18.14
CA GLN A 950 34.31 13.35 18.68
C GLN A 950 33.11 14.30 18.61
#